data_AF-V5FZ45-F1
#
_entry.id   AF-V5FZ45-F1
#
_cell.length_a   1.000
_cell.length_b   1.000
_cell.length_c   1.000
_cell.angle_alpha   90.00
_cell.angle_beta   90.00
_cell.angle_gamma   90.00
#
_symmetry.space_group_name_H-M   'P 1'
#
loop_
_entity.id
_entity.type
_entity.pdbx_description
1 polymer ?
#
loop_
_entity_poly.entity_id
_entity_poly.type
_entity_poly.pdbx_seq_one_letter_code
_entity_poly.pdbx_strand_id
1 'polypeptide(L)'
;MADYSQYAISPAAEWAELQKTLPPPAVPPTATVFEIRDAFNASRAKSHREYYGTPDDVQVDEFTIPIPGGSSIPARLYRPTNTGKTPLPLYIRYHSGGWHLGNLESEAPYCAHLCSTFTKADPTGVGIAVLHPVYHPTPEHAFPTQPDESWAAFELFASEGSELAAKYGLDTKNVHLGGTSAGANLSIGVAVREMRRIQKLQQEQGPDAPKPTSRVKGLILTAPPTVHPDLFPYHLLANRESSSYVQNVDAPILPVSRVNDFVTMYVPNASEETKADERLSFLIIPDEQFDKDLWPPTTIHVSGLDPLRDEGLLFAEKLKRIGVETRVTIYEGFPHGFNLFPQLKESAKWREAKLEELRWLPASSSTFPITEEIYQRLIRYTRFSAAAYASDCPIPPAGATVVSYINNSTTDTQATLFRDDVGYDLILAFRGTSSVQDFSSDFNQTLVPFSGADGGCKNCTVHGGYFRQWNSISAVITQTMKSSIADYPTYTITVAGHSMGASLAVLAAQALHASFPEDNDRITAYTFGQPRTGNPSWAAYMDSLLAQPGKLFRVTHSNDGVPQVPSTEDGYWHHEVEYWANDPPSVKNTVRCEGDEPPDCNLSEPGYGLGNDGKGINAAHLYYFGISIGNPVDPGITSCSG
;
A
#
# COMPACT_ATOMS: atom_id res chain seq x y z
N MET A 1 10.44 -13.52 -31.28
CA MET A 1 11.35 -12.39 -31.53
C MET A 1 10.48 -11.15 -31.68
N ALA A 2 10.83 -10.07 -30.99
CA ALA A 2 10.03 -8.87 -30.94
C ALA A 2 10.26 -7.97 -32.17
N ASP A 3 9.25 -7.22 -32.58
CA ASP A 3 9.34 -6.17 -33.58
C ASP A 3 8.52 -4.96 -33.11
N TYR A 4 9.20 -3.83 -32.97
CA TYR A 4 8.64 -2.57 -32.48
C TYR A 4 8.75 -1.45 -33.52
N SER A 5 9.17 -1.81 -34.74
CA SER A 5 9.44 -0.86 -35.82
C SER A 5 8.23 0.00 -36.17
N GLN A 6 7.02 -0.49 -35.93
CA GLN A 6 5.78 0.23 -36.18
C GLN A 6 5.66 1.56 -35.41
N TYR A 7 6.32 1.69 -34.25
CA TYR A 7 6.17 2.87 -33.41
C TYR A 7 7.03 4.07 -33.88
N ALA A 8 7.96 3.87 -34.84
CA ALA A 8 8.84 4.90 -35.38
C ALA A 8 8.54 5.29 -36.84
N ILE A 9 7.41 4.87 -37.42
CA ILE A 9 7.15 5.02 -38.87
C ILE A 9 7.10 6.49 -39.32
N SER A 10 6.53 7.40 -38.52
CA SER A 10 6.46 8.83 -38.85
C SER A 10 6.32 9.70 -37.59
N PRO A 11 6.88 10.93 -37.60
CA PRO A 11 6.65 11.87 -36.52
C PRO A 11 5.16 12.18 -36.30
N ALA A 12 4.73 12.23 -35.05
CA ALA A 12 3.39 12.67 -34.70
C ALA A 12 3.16 14.10 -35.21
N ALA A 13 1.97 14.40 -35.74
CA ALA A 13 1.68 15.68 -36.39
C ALA A 13 1.97 16.88 -35.46
N GLU A 14 1.58 16.78 -34.19
CA GLU A 14 1.83 17.83 -33.20
C GLU A 14 3.33 18.04 -32.94
N TRP A 15 4.11 16.95 -32.86
CA TRP A 15 5.55 17.03 -32.72
C TRP A 15 6.20 17.66 -33.97
N ALA A 16 5.79 17.24 -35.16
CA ALA A 16 6.31 17.75 -36.42
C ALA A 16 6.09 19.26 -36.58
N GLU A 17 4.96 19.80 -36.12
CA GLU A 17 4.71 21.24 -36.11
C GLU A 17 5.57 21.97 -35.07
N LEU A 18 5.66 21.44 -33.85
CA LEU A 18 6.50 22.04 -32.82
C LEU A 18 7.96 22.11 -33.25
N GLN A 19 8.49 21.04 -33.84
CA GLN A 19 9.87 20.92 -34.26
C GLN A 19 10.29 22.04 -35.22
N LYS A 20 9.38 22.54 -36.08
CA LYS A 20 9.64 23.68 -36.99
C LYS A 20 9.88 25.00 -36.26
N THR A 21 9.42 25.11 -35.02
CA THR A 21 9.51 26.34 -34.20
C THR A 21 10.63 26.30 -33.17
N LEU A 22 11.30 25.15 -32.99
CA LEU A 22 12.35 25.01 -31.99
C LEU A 22 13.56 25.88 -32.37
N PRO A 23 14.11 26.67 -31.44
CA PRO A 23 15.29 27.46 -31.71
C PRO A 23 16.50 26.54 -31.94
N PRO A 24 17.51 27.01 -32.69
CA PRO A 24 18.80 26.31 -32.76
C PRO A 24 19.42 26.19 -31.35
N PRO A 25 20.37 25.26 -31.15
CA PRO A 25 21.03 25.08 -29.86
C PRO A 25 21.53 26.42 -29.30
N ALA A 26 21.15 26.73 -28.05
CA ALA A 26 21.42 28.02 -27.41
C ALA A 26 22.92 28.24 -27.08
N VAL A 27 23.74 27.20 -27.22
CA VAL A 27 25.16 27.17 -26.90
C VAL A 27 25.97 27.00 -28.19
N PRO A 28 27.09 27.73 -28.34
CA PRO A 28 27.94 27.61 -29.53
C PRO A 28 28.52 26.19 -29.65
N PRO A 29 28.85 25.71 -30.87
CA PRO A 29 29.44 24.39 -31.07
C PRO A 29 30.76 24.14 -30.32
N THR A 30 31.42 25.21 -29.87
CA THR A 30 32.67 25.18 -29.11
C THR A 30 32.47 25.14 -27.59
N ALA A 31 31.23 25.17 -27.10
CA ALA A 31 30.93 25.13 -25.67
C ALA A 31 31.42 23.82 -25.05
N THR A 32 32.00 23.93 -23.85
CA THR A 32 32.37 22.77 -23.05
C THR A 32 31.13 22.02 -22.56
N VAL A 33 31.30 20.76 -22.19
CA VAL A 33 30.21 19.94 -21.66
C VAL A 33 29.59 20.54 -20.38
N PHE A 34 30.40 21.23 -19.56
CA PHE A 34 29.95 21.95 -18.38
C PHE A 34 29.09 23.17 -18.71
N GLU A 35 29.49 23.98 -19.71
CA GLU A 35 28.69 25.13 -20.16
C GLU A 35 27.36 24.68 -20.76
N ILE A 36 27.36 23.56 -21.49
CA ILE A 36 26.12 22.95 -22.03
C ILE A 36 25.20 22.53 -20.89
N ARG A 37 25.74 21.89 -19.83
CA ARG A 37 24.99 21.52 -18.63
C ARG A 37 24.34 22.71 -17.95
N ASP A 38 25.12 23.76 -17.71
CA ASP A 38 24.64 24.94 -16.99
C ASP A 38 23.56 25.68 -17.78
N ALA A 39 23.78 25.87 -19.08
CA ALA A 39 22.80 26.49 -19.97
C ALA A 39 21.50 25.69 -20.03
N PHE A 40 21.60 24.36 -20.13
CA PHE A 40 20.44 23.48 -20.17
C PHE A 40 19.66 23.51 -18.84
N ASN A 41 20.36 23.40 -17.71
CA ASN A 41 19.73 23.46 -16.39
C ASN A 41 19.02 24.80 -16.15
N ALA A 42 19.64 25.91 -16.54
CA ALA A 42 19.03 27.24 -16.45
C ALA A 42 17.78 27.36 -17.33
N SER A 43 17.86 26.89 -18.58
CA SER A 43 16.74 26.88 -19.52
C SER A 43 15.57 26.02 -19.02
N ARG A 44 15.87 24.82 -18.48
CA ARG A 44 14.87 23.93 -17.89
C ARG A 44 14.21 24.58 -16.67
N ALA A 45 15.00 25.15 -15.75
CA ALA A 45 14.47 25.84 -14.56
C ALA A 45 13.56 27.02 -14.92
N LYS A 46 13.92 27.79 -15.96
CA LYS A 46 13.08 28.88 -16.48
C LYS A 46 11.78 28.34 -17.06
N SER A 47 11.86 27.39 -18.00
CA SER A 47 10.70 26.84 -18.70
C SER A 47 9.72 26.14 -17.75
N HIS A 48 10.25 25.38 -16.78
CA HIS A 48 9.44 24.72 -15.76
C HIS A 48 8.75 25.74 -14.84
N ARG A 49 9.42 26.83 -14.45
CA ARG A 49 8.78 27.89 -13.64
C ARG A 49 7.66 28.59 -14.41
N GLU A 50 7.91 28.93 -15.67
CA GLU A 50 6.91 29.58 -16.53
C GLU A 50 5.68 28.71 -16.74
N TYR A 51 5.87 27.38 -16.83
CA TYR A 51 4.76 26.46 -17.08
C TYR A 51 4.04 25.97 -15.82
N TYR A 52 4.77 25.45 -14.84
CA TYR A 52 4.18 24.83 -13.65
C TYR A 52 3.86 25.84 -12.53
N GLY A 53 4.46 27.03 -12.59
CA GLY A 53 4.34 28.04 -11.55
C GLY A 53 4.94 27.58 -10.22
N THR A 54 4.40 28.11 -9.13
CA THR A 54 4.78 27.74 -7.76
C THR A 54 3.50 27.54 -6.96
N PRO A 55 3.11 26.28 -6.68
CA PRO A 55 1.95 25.99 -5.86
C PRO A 55 2.10 26.58 -4.46
N ASP A 56 1.02 27.13 -3.90
CA ASP A 56 0.94 27.71 -2.55
C ASP A 56 0.54 26.70 -1.47
N ASP A 57 0.16 25.49 -1.89
CA ASP A 57 -0.27 24.37 -1.06
C ASP A 57 0.82 23.31 -0.83
N VAL A 58 2.09 23.65 -1.10
CA VAL A 58 3.24 22.76 -0.94
C VAL A 58 4.30 23.37 -0.02
N GLN A 59 4.62 22.66 1.06
CA GLN A 59 5.79 22.91 1.89
C GLN A 59 7.03 22.27 1.25
N VAL A 60 8.14 23.02 1.25
CA VAL A 60 9.43 22.56 0.70
C VAL A 60 10.49 22.57 1.80
N ASP A 61 11.11 21.42 2.04
CA ASP A 61 12.22 21.25 2.98
C ASP A 61 13.48 20.85 2.20
N GLU A 62 14.59 21.58 2.41
CA GLU A 62 15.91 21.24 1.85
C GLU A 62 16.75 20.42 2.83
N PHE A 63 17.55 19.49 2.32
CA PHE A 63 18.42 18.66 3.13
C PHE A 63 19.65 18.23 2.35
N THR A 64 20.62 17.78 3.13
CA THR A 64 21.87 17.18 2.65
C THR A 64 21.84 15.71 3.03
N ILE A 65 21.88 14.83 2.02
CA ILE A 65 21.92 13.39 2.22
C ILE A 65 23.39 12.99 2.38
N PRO A 66 23.80 12.43 3.53
CA PRO A 66 25.15 11.92 3.69
C PRO A 66 25.35 10.66 2.84
N ILE A 67 26.48 10.58 2.17
CA ILE A 67 26.86 9.42 1.36
C ILE A 67 27.96 8.65 2.10
N PRO A 68 27.88 7.30 2.18
CA PRO A 68 28.96 6.49 2.72
C PRO A 68 30.29 6.82 2.04
N GLY A 69 31.31 7.18 2.83
CA GLY A 69 32.59 7.67 2.33
C GLY A 69 32.83 9.17 2.52
N GLY A 70 31.85 9.91 3.07
CA GLY A 70 32.04 11.25 3.61
C GLY A 70 31.67 12.41 2.67
N SER A 71 31.18 12.12 1.46
CA SER A 71 30.52 13.11 0.61
C SER A 71 29.04 13.28 0.98
N SER A 72 28.36 14.21 0.32
CA SER A 72 26.92 14.43 0.51
C SER A 72 26.27 14.99 -0.74
N ILE A 73 24.99 14.69 -0.96
CA ILE A 73 24.21 15.27 -2.06
C ILE A 73 23.07 16.17 -1.56
N PRO A 74 22.74 17.25 -2.28
CA PRO A 74 21.59 18.08 -1.93
C PRO A 74 20.29 17.43 -2.40
N ALA A 75 19.21 17.72 -1.69
CA ALA A 75 17.91 17.17 -2.00
C ALA A 75 16.76 18.04 -1.43
N ARG A 76 15.58 17.91 -2.03
CA ARG A 76 14.36 18.64 -1.63
C ARG A 76 13.18 17.69 -1.44
N LEU A 77 12.36 17.99 -0.44
CA LEU A 77 11.18 17.22 -0.04
C LEU A 77 9.99 18.16 -0.16
N TYR A 78 9.03 17.77 -0.98
CA TYR A 78 7.82 18.53 -1.26
C TYR A 78 6.67 17.79 -0.57
N ARG A 79 5.93 18.47 0.29
CA ARG A 79 4.79 17.91 1.03
C ARG A 79 3.60 18.85 0.96
N PRO A 80 2.36 18.34 0.96
CA PRO A 80 1.19 19.21 1.05
C PRO A 80 1.15 19.94 2.39
N THR A 81 0.65 21.18 2.41
CA THR A 81 0.58 22.01 3.64
C THR A 81 -0.47 21.54 4.64
N ASN A 82 -1.53 20.88 4.16
CA ASN A 82 -2.65 20.38 4.97
C ASN A 82 -2.64 18.86 5.01
N THR A 83 -1.73 18.26 5.78
CA THR A 83 -1.78 16.83 6.07
C THR A 83 -2.45 16.59 7.41
N GLY A 84 -3.39 15.66 7.45
CA GLY A 84 -3.88 15.09 8.71
C GLY A 84 -2.77 14.36 9.47
N LYS A 85 -3.15 13.52 10.44
CA LYS A 85 -2.18 12.70 11.18
C LYS A 85 -1.70 11.45 10.42
N THR A 86 -2.28 11.18 9.26
CA THR A 86 -1.94 10.03 8.42
C THR A 86 -0.55 10.21 7.80
N PRO A 87 0.37 9.24 7.93
CA PRO A 87 1.65 9.28 7.25
C PRO A 87 1.51 9.37 5.72
N LEU A 88 2.33 10.20 5.09
CA LEU A 88 2.35 10.41 3.65
C LEU A 88 3.09 9.28 2.93
N PRO A 89 2.51 8.67 1.89
CA PRO A 89 3.29 7.84 0.97
C PRO A 89 4.41 8.68 0.33
N LEU A 90 5.55 8.02 0.04
CA LEU A 90 6.75 8.68 -0.43
C LEU A 90 7.03 8.34 -1.89
N TYR A 91 7.05 9.33 -2.77
CA TYR A 91 7.55 9.19 -4.13
C TYR A 91 8.97 9.76 -4.25
N ILE A 92 9.96 8.89 -4.41
CA ILE A 92 11.34 9.29 -4.67
C ILE A 92 11.54 9.41 -6.18
N ARG A 93 11.76 10.64 -6.62
CA ARG A 93 11.97 10.98 -8.02
C ARG A 93 13.45 11.20 -8.31
N TYR A 94 14.01 10.41 -9.22
CA TYR A 94 15.32 10.68 -9.81
C TYR A 94 15.14 11.41 -11.15
N HIS A 95 15.84 12.54 -11.32
CA HIS A 95 15.67 13.40 -12.49
C HIS A 95 16.29 12.83 -13.77
N SER A 96 15.84 13.33 -14.92
CA SER A 96 16.44 13.02 -16.21
C SER A 96 17.68 13.86 -16.46
N GLY A 97 18.52 13.42 -17.41
CA GLY A 97 19.65 14.22 -17.85
C GLY A 97 20.87 13.45 -18.33
N GLY A 98 20.75 12.18 -18.70
CA GLY A 98 21.91 11.37 -19.11
C GLY A 98 23.01 11.31 -18.03
N TRP A 99 22.60 11.25 -16.76
CA TRP A 99 23.48 11.31 -15.56
C TRP A 99 24.33 12.60 -15.45
N HIS A 100 24.17 13.54 -16.38
CA HIS A 100 24.97 14.74 -16.53
C HIS A 100 24.20 16.01 -16.13
N LEU A 101 22.94 16.09 -16.53
CA LEU A 101 22.07 17.27 -16.35
C LEU A 101 21.17 17.11 -15.12
N GLY A 102 20.62 18.23 -14.67
CA GLY A 102 19.71 18.34 -13.54
C GLY A 102 20.35 18.97 -12.30
N ASN A 103 19.54 19.70 -11.55
CA ASN A 103 19.83 20.29 -10.25
C ASN A 103 18.52 20.64 -9.53
N LEU A 104 18.61 21.11 -8.29
CA LEU A 104 17.44 21.48 -7.49
C LEU A 104 16.51 22.47 -8.21
N GLU A 105 17.06 23.49 -8.87
CA GLU A 105 16.28 24.55 -9.52
C GLU A 105 15.56 24.08 -10.79
N SER A 106 16.22 23.21 -11.55
CA SER A 106 15.67 22.69 -12.81
C SER A 106 14.46 21.77 -12.61
N GLU A 107 14.34 21.16 -11.43
CA GLU A 107 13.32 20.16 -11.13
C GLU A 107 12.25 20.67 -10.14
N ALA A 108 12.54 21.72 -9.38
CA ALA A 108 11.66 22.19 -8.31
C ALA A 108 10.21 22.49 -8.73
N PRO A 109 9.94 23.22 -9.84
CA PRO A 109 8.56 23.52 -10.21
C PRO A 109 7.78 22.25 -10.56
N TYR A 110 8.43 21.28 -11.19
CA TYR A 110 7.82 20.01 -11.54
C TYR A 110 7.49 19.16 -10.31
N CYS A 111 8.43 19.03 -9.37
CA CYS A 111 8.23 18.27 -8.14
C CYS A 111 7.12 18.87 -7.27
N ALA A 112 7.11 20.20 -7.12
CA ALA A 112 6.05 20.89 -6.38
C ALA A 112 4.68 20.73 -7.06
N HIS A 113 4.62 20.88 -8.39
CA HIS A 113 3.38 20.68 -9.15
C HIS A 113 2.85 19.25 -9.04
N LEU A 114 3.72 18.24 -9.09
CA LEU A 114 3.33 16.84 -8.89
C LEU A 114 2.72 16.61 -7.51
N CYS A 115 3.38 17.11 -6.46
CA CYS A 115 2.88 17.04 -5.07
C CYS A 115 1.50 17.69 -4.94
N SER A 116 1.35 18.92 -5.42
CA SER A 116 0.10 19.69 -5.38
C SER A 116 -1.03 19.00 -6.14
N THR A 117 -0.77 18.61 -7.39
CA THR A 117 -1.81 18.06 -8.28
C THR A 117 -2.25 16.67 -7.84
N PHE A 118 -1.32 15.83 -7.37
CA PHE A 118 -1.67 14.54 -6.80
C PHE A 118 -2.58 14.73 -5.58
N THR A 119 -2.16 15.58 -4.63
CA THR A 119 -2.91 15.86 -3.39
C THR A 119 -4.32 16.38 -3.69
N LYS A 120 -4.46 17.35 -4.61
CA LYS A 120 -5.77 17.93 -4.97
C LYS A 120 -6.75 16.93 -5.55
N ALA A 121 -6.24 15.89 -6.20
CA ALA A 121 -7.08 14.93 -6.90
C ALA A 121 -7.13 13.57 -6.18
N ASP A 122 -6.49 13.44 -5.02
CA ASP A 122 -6.49 12.25 -4.17
C ASP A 122 -7.83 12.16 -3.40
N PRO A 123 -8.65 11.12 -3.65
CA PRO A 123 -9.93 10.96 -2.98
C PRO A 123 -9.80 10.66 -1.48
N THR A 124 -8.63 10.19 -1.01
CA THR A 124 -8.39 9.88 0.41
C THR A 124 -8.08 11.13 1.24
N GLY A 125 -7.69 12.23 0.58
CA GLY A 125 -7.29 13.47 1.25
C GLY A 125 -5.94 13.41 1.97
N VAL A 126 -5.15 12.33 1.79
CA VAL A 126 -3.83 12.17 2.44
C VAL A 126 -2.74 12.92 1.67
N GLY A 127 -2.74 12.81 0.34
CA GLY A 127 -1.72 13.39 -0.54
C GLY A 127 -0.46 12.52 -0.66
N ILE A 128 0.62 13.12 -1.14
CA ILE A 128 1.90 12.42 -1.36
C ILE A 128 3.09 13.33 -1.03
N ALA A 129 4.14 12.74 -0.46
CA ALA A 129 5.44 13.40 -0.34
C ALA A 129 6.30 13.10 -1.58
N VAL A 130 6.91 14.12 -2.18
CA VAL A 130 7.85 13.94 -3.29
C VAL A 130 9.27 14.25 -2.81
N LEU A 131 10.15 13.26 -2.87
CA LEU A 131 11.58 13.40 -2.57
C LEU A 131 12.37 13.54 -3.87
N HIS A 132 13.20 14.56 -3.98
CA HIS A 132 14.08 14.77 -5.12
C HIS A 132 15.54 14.88 -4.67
N PRO A 133 16.29 13.76 -4.69
CA PRO A 133 17.74 13.75 -4.53
C PRO A 133 18.45 14.17 -5.82
N VAL A 134 19.51 14.97 -5.71
CA VAL A 134 20.36 15.38 -6.84
C VAL A 134 21.69 14.62 -6.77
N TYR A 135 21.78 13.51 -7.49
CA TYR A 135 23.01 12.75 -7.61
C TYR A 135 24.12 13.58 -8.27
N HIS A 136 25.38 13.28 -7.97
CA HIS A 136 26.50 13.99 -8.58
C HIS A 136 26.54 13.78 -10.10
N PRO A 137 26.80 14.84 -10.88
CA PRO A 137 26.78 14.74 -12.33
C PRO A 137 28.07 14.12 -12.87
N THR A 138 27.94 13.44 -14.02
CA THR A 138 29.08 13.12 -14.89
C THR A 138 29.60 14.42 -15.55
N PRO A 139 30.81 14.44 -16.13
CA PRO A 139 31.87 13.42 -16.03
C PRO A 139 32.68 13.49 -14.72
N GLU A 140 32.41 14.47 -13.83
CA GLU A 140 33.15 14.59 -12.57
C GLU A 140 33.03 13.35 -11.70
N HIS A 141 31.84 12.73 -11.72
CA HIS A 141 31.54 11.50 -11.00
C HIS A 141 31.00 10.47 -11.99
N ALA A 142 31.77 9.41 -12.22
CA ALA A 142 31.36 8.30 -13.09
C ALA A 142 30.61 7.22 -12.30
N PHE A 143 29.99 6.28 -13.02
CA PHE A 143 29.47 5.04 -12.46
C PHE A 143 30.54 4.36 -11.58
N PRO A 144 30.20 3.86 -10.37
CA PRO A 144 28.84 3.66 -9.82
C PRO A 144 28.35 4.77 -8.87
N THR A 145 28.88 6.00 -8.93
CA THR A 145 28.50 7.05 -7.96
C THR A 145 26.99 7.29 -7.88
N GLN A 146 26.33 7.51 -9.02
CA GLN A 146 24.91 7.86 -9.08
C GLN A 146 23.97 6.76 -8.52
N PRO A 147 24.11 5.47 -8.86
CA PRO A 147 23.28 4.43 -8.25
C PRO A 147 23.57 4.22 -6.75
N ASP A 148 24.81 4.40 -6.30
CA ASP A 148 25.14 4.32 -4.87
C ASP A 148 24.53 5.49 -4.08
N GLU A 149 24.53 6.69 -4.65
CA GLU A 149 23.90 7.87 -4.08
C GLU A 149 22.38 7.80 -4.10
N SER A 150 21.81 7.24 -5.16
CA SER A 150 20.37 6.99 -5.26
C SER A 150 19.91 6.02 -4.19
N TRP A 151 20.69 4.97 -3.94
CA TRP A 151 20.44 4.03 -2.85
C TRP A 151 20.57 4.68 -1.48
N ALA A 152 21.61 5.49 -1.25
CA ALA A 152 21.77 6.19 0.03
C ALA A 152 20.58 7.11 0.34
N ALA A 153 20.04 7.79 -0.68
CA ALA A 153 18.82 8.58 -0.56
C ALA A 153 17.61 7.72 -0.20
N PHE A 154 17.43 6.58 -0.86
CA PHE A 154 16.36 5.64 -0.55
C PHE A 154 16.45 5.12 0.90
N GLU A 155 17.62 4.62 1.31
CA GLU A 155 17.84 4.07 2.65
C GLU A 155 17.55 5.09 3.75
N LEU A 156 18.00 6.34 3.59
CA LEU A 156 17.83 7.38 4.60
C LEU A 156 16.35 7.63 4.94
N PHE A 157 15.48 7.57 3.93
CA PHE A 157 14.05 7.85 4.09
C PHE A 157 13.21 6.59 4.28
N ALA A 158 13.59 5.46 3.69
CA ALA A 158 12.82 4.22 3.72
C ALA A 158 13.23 3.25 4.86
N SER A 159 14.22 3.58 5.68
CA SER A 159 14.60 2.71 6.81
C SER A 159 13.54 2.70 7.91
N GLU A 160 13.32 1.52 8.50
CA GLU A 160 12.48 1.38 9.69
C GLU A 160 13.07 2.23 10.84
N GLY A 161 12.22 3.01 11.50
CA GLY A 161 12.66 3.93 12.56
C GLY A 161 13.40 5.19 12.07
N SER A 162 13.36 5.52 10.76
CA SER A 162 13.97 6.75 10.25
C SER A 162 13.44 7.99 10.97
N GLU A 163 14.33 8.71 11.66
CA GLU A 163 14.01 9.97 12.35
C GLU A 163 13.51 11.04 11.37
N LEU A 164 14.03 11.04 10.14
CA LEU A 164 13.60 11.95 9.09
C LEU A 164 12.19 11.62 8.60
N ALA A 165 11.88 10.34 8.40
CA ALA A 165 10.54 9.93 8.04
C ALA A 165 9.53 10.29 9.15
N ALA A 166 9.87 10.02 10.41
CA ALA A 166 9.05 10.40 11.56
C ALA A 166 8.86 11.92 11.68
N LYS A 167 9.93 12.70 11.50
CA LYS A 167 9.89 14.17 11.53
C LYS A 167 8.92 14.75 10.51
N TYR A 168 8.87 14.16 9.31
CA TYR A 168 8.06 14.66 8.20
C TYR A 168 6.74 13.92 8.00
N GLY A 169 6.43 12.95 8.87
CA GLY A 169 5.22 12.13 8.78
C GLY A 169 5.17 11.30 7.50
N LEU A 170 6.23 10.58 7.16
CA LEU A 170 6.32 9.75 5.95
C LEU A 170 6.05 8.27 6.27
N ASP A 171 5.35 7.58 5.37
CA ASP A 171 5.18 6.13 5.39
C ASP A 171 6.39 5.45 4.75
N THR A 172 7.27 4.87 5.57
CA THR A 172 8.48 4.17 5.12
C THR A 172 8.21 2.80 4.52
N LYS A 173 6.98 2.28 4.65
CA LYS A 173 6.55 1.02 4.05
C LYS A 173 5.88 1.22 2.70
N ASN A 174 5.59 2.46 2.32
CA ASN A 174 4.90 2.80 1.08
C ASN A 174 5.72 3.77 0.22
N VAL A 175 6.81 3.26 -0.36
CA VAL A 175 7.74 4.04 -1.17
C VAL A 175 7.56 3.70 -2.65
N HIS A 176 7.26 4.71 -3.46
CA HIS A 176 7.25 4.62 -4.91
C HIS A 176 8.53 5.24 -5.46
N LEU A 177 9.13 4.63 -6.49
CA LEU A 177 10.28 5.21 -7.18
C LEU A 177 9.89 5.57 -8.59
N GLY A 178 10.51 6.61 -9.14
CA GLY A 178 10.31 6.90 -10.54
C GLY A 178 11.24 7.95 -11.09
N GLY A 179 11.23 8.04 -12.41
CA GLY A 179 12.14 8.92 -13.12
C GLY A 179 11.92 8.91 -14.61
N THR A 180 12.71 9.71 -15.30
CA THR A 180 12.72 9.78 -16.75
C THR A 180 14.14 9.61 -17.25
N SER A 181 14.36 8.83 -18.31
CA SER A 181 15.68 8.60 -18.90
C SER A 181 16.65 8.04 -17.85
N ALA A 182 17.83 8.65 -17.68
CA ALA A 182 18.79 8.32 -16.62
C ALA A 182 18.17 8.17 -15.22
N GLY A 183 17.18 8.97 -14.84
CA GLY A 183 16.49 8.83 -13.56
C GLY A 183 15.64 7.55 -13.47
N ALA A 184 15.07 7.10 -14.58
CA ALA A 184 14.38 5.81 -14.63
C ALA A 184 15.37 4.64 -14.48
N ASN A 185 16.57 4.74 -15.09
CA ASN A 185 17.65 3.78 -14.88
C ASN A 185 18.03 3.67 -13.39
N LEU A 186 18.23 4.81 -12.71
CA LEU A 186 18.53 4.84 -11.27
C LEU A 186 17.39 4.25 -10.42
N SER A 187 16.13 4.53 -10.78
CA SER A 187 14.95 3.97 -10.10
C SER A 187 14.93 2.44 -10.17
N ILE A 188 15.22 1.86 -11.35
CA ILE A 188 15.32 0.41 -11.54
C ILE A 188 16.49 -0.14 -10.71
N GLY A 189 17.65 0.53 -10.70
CA GLY A 189 18.81 0.12 -9.92
C GLY A 189 18.55 0.07 -8.42
N VAL A 190 17.80 1.02 -7.87
CA VAL A 190 17.37 0.99 -6.46
C VAL A 190 16.42 -0.19 -6.19
N ALA A 191 15.48 -0.48 -7.09
CA ALA A 191 14.58 -1.63 -6.94
C ALA A 191 15.33 -2.97 -7.01
N VAL A 192 16.30 -3.12 -7.93
CA VAL A 192 17.20 -4.29 -7.97
C VAL A 192 17.93 -4.44 -6.65
N ARG A 193 18.52 -3.34 -6.13
CA ARG A 193 19.27 -3.37 -4.88
C ARG A 193 18.40 -3.71 -3.67
N GLU A 194 17.15 -3.25 -3.63
CA GLU A 194 16.20 -3.62 -2.57
C GLU A 194 15.84 -5.12 -2.63
N MET A 195 15.55 -5.64 -3.82
CA MET A 195 15.30 -7.07 -4.02
C MET A 195 16.50 -7.91 -3.55
N ARG A 196 17.73 -7.52 -3.94
CA ARG A 196 18.96 -8.19 -3.51
C ARG A 196 19.17 -8.13 -2.00
N ARG A 197 18.91 -6.99 -1.37
CA ARG A 197 18.98 -6.82 0.09
C ARG A 197 18.06 -7.81 0.80
N ILE A 198 16.82 -7.94 0.35
CA ILE A 198 15.84 -8.84 0.96
C ILE A 198 16.20 -10.31 0.73
N GLN A 199 16.63 -10.67 -0.49
CA GLN A 199 17.13 -12.02 -0.78
C GLN A 199 18.29 -12.40 0.14
N LYS A 200 19.23 -11.48 0.37
CA LYS A 200 20.35 -11.68 1.30
C LYS A 200 19.87 -11.85 2.74
N LEU A 201 18.96 -11.01 3.22
CA LEU A 201 18.39 -11.13 4.57
C LEU A 201 17.69 -12.48 4.78
N GLN A 202 16.93 -12.96 3.79
CA GLN A 202 16.29 -14.27 3.87
C GLN A 202 17.32 -15.40 3.97
N GLN A 203 18.41 -15.32 3.19
CA GLN A 203 19.49 -16.31 3.25
C GLN A 203 20.17 -16.33 4.62
N GLU A 204 20.37 -15.17 5.25
CA GLU A 204 21.00 -15.04 6.57
C GLU A 204 20.09 -15.51 7.71
N GLN A 205 18.77 -15.29 7.62
CA GLN A 205 17.80 -15.63 8.66
C GLN A 205 17.26 -17.06 8.57
N GLY A 206 17.46 -17.74 7.45
CA GLY A 206 17.01 -19.11 7.21
C GLY A 206 15.60 -19.20 6.60
N PRO A 207 15.17 -20.41 6.18
CA PRO A 207 13.92 -20.60 5.43
C PRO A 207 12.65 -20.42 6.27
N ASP A 208 12.75 -20.55 7.60
CA ASP A 208 11.61 -20.46 8.52
C ASP A 208 11.32 -19.03 9.01
N ALA A 209 12.20 -18.07 8.69
CA ALA A 209 12.02 -16.67 9.06
C ALA A 209 10.96 -15.99 8.17
N PRO A 210 10.10 -15.12 8.73
CA PRO A 210 9.12 -14.36 7.95
C PRO A 210 9.79 -13.59 6.80
N LYS A 211 9.29 -13.75 5.57
CA LYS A 211 9.86 -13.10 4.38
C LYS A 211 9.70 -11.58 4.49
N PRO A 212 10.78 -10.78 4.53
CA PRO A 212 10.67 -9.33 4.52
C PRO A 212 9.99 -8.89 3.23
N THR A 213 9.07 -7.93 3.30
CA THR A 213 8.43 -7.37 2.11
C THR A 213 9.27 -6.22 1.55
N SER A 214 9.17 -6.00 0.24
CA SER A 214 9.81 -4.83 -0.39
C SER A 214 9.17 -3.54 0.11
N ARG A 215 10.02 -2.57 0.46
CA ARG A 215 9.59 -1.20 0.76
C ARG A 215 9.21 -0.43 -0.49
N VAL A 216 9.70 -0.87 -1.66
CA VAL A 216 9.32 -0.29 -2.95
C VAL A 216 7.99 -0.91 -3.37
N LYS A 217 6.94 -0.08 -3.44
CA LYS A 217 5.57 -0.49 -3.79
C LYS A 217 5.19 -0.19 -5.24
N GLY A 218 5.98 0.63 -5.94
CA GLY A 218 5.73 0.92 -7.34
C GLY A 218 6.89 1.57 -8.07
N LEU A 219 6.98 1.32 -9.38
CA LEU A 219 7.91 1.97 -10.30
C LEU A 219 7.18 2.74 -11.39
N ILE A 220 7.54 4.01 -11.59
CA ILE A 220 7.05 4.85 -12.70
C ILE A 220 8.22 5.26 -13.58
N LEU A 221 8.32 4.65 -14.76
CA LEU A 221 9.48 4.75 -15.62
C LEU A 221 9.10 5.44 -16.93
N THR A 222 9.83 6.48 -17.31
CA THR A 222 9.68 7.10 -18.64
C THR A 222 10.97 7.00 -19.43
N ALA A 223 10.90 6.43 -20.63
CA ALA A 223 12.01 6.20 -21.55
C ALA A 223 13.27 5.66 -20.85
N PRO A 224 13.18 4.51 -20.13
CA PRO A 224 14.29 4.01 -19.35
C PRO A 224 15.42 3.44 -20.23
N PRO A 225 16.68 3.87 -20.03
CA PRO A 225 17.83 3.03 -20.36
C PRO A 225 17.89 1.87 -19.37
N THR A 226 17.91 0.65 -19.88
CA THR A 226 17.87 -0.62 -19.12
C THR A 226 19.06 -1.52 -19.41
N VAL A 227 19.90 -1.17 -20.39
CA VAL A 227 21.12 -1.91 -20.74
C VAL A 227 22.19 -0.96 -21.28
N HIS A 228 23.46 -1.27 -21.02
CA HIS A 228 24.55 -0.63 -21.74
C HIS A 228 24.43 -0.90 -23.25
N PRO A 229 24.60 0.10 -24.15
CA PRO A 229 24.39 -0.07 -25.59
C PRO A 229 25.18 -1.22 -26.23
N ASP A 230 26.42 -1.44 -25.80
CA ASP A 230 27.25 -2.56 -26.29
C ASP A 230 26.69 -3.96 -25.96
N LEU A 231 25.86 -4.05 -24.91
CA LEU A 231 25.25 -5.29 -24.44
C LEU A 231 23.78 -5.42 -24.86
N PHE A 232 23.29 -4.53 -25.73
CA PHE A 232 21.91 -4.58 -26.20
C PHE A 232 21.60 -5.94 -26.87
N PRO A 233 20.54 -6.65 -26.44
CA PRO A 233 20.30 -8.04 -26.85
C PRO A 233 19.62 -8.13 -28.22
N TYR A 234 20.35 -7.81 -29.30
CA TYR A 234 19.84 -7.85 -30.68
C TYR A 234 19.21 -9.20 -31.08
N HIS A 235 19.62 -10.31 -30.46
CA HIS A 235 19.07 -11.64 -30.72
C HIS A 235 17.60 -11.82 -30.27
N LEU A 236 17.06 -10.90 -29.46
CA LEU A 236 15.64 -10.90 -29.06
C LEU A 236 14.74 -10.24 -30.11
N LEU A 237 15.31 -9.47 -31.04
CA LEU A 237 14.58 -8.77 -32.09
C LEU A 237 14.43 -9.63 -33.35
N ALA A 238 13.38 -9.36 -34.13
CA ALA A 238 13.11 -10.06 -35.38
C ALA A 238 14.25 -9.91 -36.40
N ASN A 239 14.88 -8.73 -36.44
CA ASN A 239 16.11 -8.45 -37.18
C ASN A 239 16.83 -7.24 -36.55
N ARG A 240 18.09 -7.01 -36.94
CA ARG A 240 18.89 -5.92 -36.37
C ARG A 240 18.50 -4.55 -36.95
N GLU A 241 18.09 -4.54 -38.21
CA GLU A 241 17.73 -3.35 -38.97
C GLU A 241 16.45 -2.69 -38.45
N SER A 242 15.55 -3.48 -37.81
CA SER A 242 14.35 -2.99 -37.15
C SER A 242 14.60 -2.43 -35.75
N SER A 243 15.82 -2.52 -35.22
CA SER A 243 16.12 -2.01 -33.89
C SER A 243 15.99 -0.50 -33.80
N SER A 244 15.57 -0.01 -32.65
CA SER A 244 15.48 1.43 -32.36
C SER A 244 16.84 2.14 -32.51
N TYR A 245 17.95 1.49 -32.18
CA TYR A 245 19.30 2.05 -32.41
C TYR A 245 19.62 2.28 -33.90
N VAL A 246 19.00 1.54 -34.82
CA VAL A 246 19.19 1.75 -36.27
C VAL A 246 18.14 2.73 -36.80
N GLN A 247 16.87 2.52 -36.46
CA GLN A 247 15.77 3.34 -36.95
C GLN A 247 15.82 4.79 -36.46
N ASN A 248 16.24 4.99 -35.21
CA ASN A 248 16.24 6.26 -34.52
C ASN A 248 17.66 6.84 -34.41
N VAL A 249 18.57 6.50 -35.33
CA VAL A 249 19.97 6.97 -35.32
C VAL A 249 20.08 8.50 -35.24
N ASP A 250 19.22 9.19 -35.99
CA ASP A 250 19.13 10.66 -36.06
C ASP A 250 17.90 11.21 -35.31
N ALA A 251 17.42 10.49 -34.29
CA ALA A 251 16.21 10.89 -33.57
C ALA A 251 16.28 12.33 -33.05
N PRO A 252 15.16 13.08 -33.08
CA PRO A 252 15.10 14.40 -32.47
C PRO A 252 15.42 14.32 -30.98
N ILE A 253 16.11 15.34 -30.45
CA ILE A 253 16.51 15.49 -29.04
C ILE A 253 17.58 14.48 -28.58
N LEU A 254 17.42 13.19 -28.85
CA LEU A 254 18.35 12.14 -28.40
C LEU A 254 18.74 11.22 -29.57
N PRO A 255 19.59 11.67 -30.51
CA PRO A 255 20.19 10.78 -31.49
C PRO A 255 21.14 9.79 -30.82
N VAL A 256 21.46 8.69 -31.49
CA VAL A 256 22.35 7.63 -30.97
C VAL A 256 23.72 8.17 -30.60
N SER A 257 24.25 9.16 -31.34
CA SER A 257 25.49 9.85 -30.99
C SER A 257 25.45 10.46 -29.59
N ARG A 258 24.32 11.08 -29.21
CA ARG A 258 24.14 11.68 -27.88
C ARG A 258 23.97 10.64 -26.79
N VAL A 259 23.35 9.49 -27.09
CA VAL A 259 23.33 8.34 -26.17
C VAL A 259 24.77 7.91 -25.86
N ASN A 260 25.61 7.77 -26.89
CA ASN A 260 27.01 7.38 -26.73
C ASN A 260 27.83 8.41 -25.95
N ASP A 261 27.59 9.72 -26.15
CA ASP A 261 28.25 10.77 -25.37
C ASP A 261 27.92 10.65 -23.87
N PHE A 262 26.64 10.49 -23.52
CA PHE A 262 26.23 10.31 -22.12
C PHE A 262 26.80 9.03 -21.51
N VAL A 263 26.76 7.91 -22.23
CA VAL A 263 27.31 6.64 -21.75
C VAL A 263 28.83 6.73 -21.59
N THR A 264 29.54 7.42 -22.49
CA THR A 264 31.00 7.61 -22.38
C THR A 264 31.38 8.41 -21.14
N MET A 265 30.61 9.46 -20.81
CA MET A 265 30.83 10.23 -19.57
C MET A 265 30.45 9.44 -18.32
N TYR A 266 29.43 8.59 -18.42
CA TYR A 266 28.91 7.84 -17.29
C TYR A 266 29.75 6.61 -16.95
N VAL A 267 30.20 5.85 -17.95
CA VAL A 267 30.98 4.61 -17.77
C VAL A 267 32.26 4.68 -18.62
N PRO A 268 33.18 5.61 -18.33
CA PRO A 268 34.38 5.81 -19.15
C PRO A 268 35.31 4.60 -19.06
N ASN A 269 35.79 4.10 -20.21
CA ASN A 269 36.73 2.97 -20.31
C ASN A 269 36.25 1.70 -19.58
N ALA A 270 34.94 1.41 -19.63
CA ALA A 270 34.31 0.29 -18.94
C ALA A 270 34.84 -1.08 -19.40
N SER A 271 35.14 -1.96 -18.45
CA SER A 271 35.28 -3.40 -18.72
C SER A 271 33.92 -4.02 -19.06
N GLU A 272 33.89 -5.21 -19.67
CA GLU A 272 32.64 -5.93 -19.90
C GLU A 272 31.87 -6.22 -18.59
N GLU A 273 32.58 -6.42 -17.48
CA GLU A 273 31.97 -6.57 -16.15
C GLU A 273 31.27 -5.28 -15.69
N THR A 274 31.90 -4.12 -15.86
CA THR A 274 31.28 -2.83 -15.51
C THR A 274 30.05 -2.55 -16.39
N LYS A 275 30.11 -2.87 -17.69
CA LYS A 275 28.96 -2.73 -18.60
C LYS A 275 27.81 -3.65 -18.20
N ALA A 276 28.12 -4.85 -17.69
CA ALA A 276 27.14 -5.85 -17.29
C ALA A 276 26.66 -5.72 -15.83
N ASP A 277 27.17 -4.74 -15.07
CA ASP A 277 26.81 -4.54 -13.66
C ASP A 277 25.28 -4.39 -13.50
N GLU A 278 24.71 -5.12 -12.54
CA GLU A 278 23.27 -5.17 -12.30
C GLU A 278 22.68 -3.84 -11.77
N ARG A 279 23.52 -2.84 -11.47
CA ARG A 279 23.11 -1.46 -11.17
C ARG A 279 22.97 -0.58 -12.42
N LEU A 280 23.33 -1.10 -13.60
CA LEU A 280 23.30 -0.41 -14.89
C LEU A 280 22.46 -1.18 -15.93
N SER A 281 22.74 -2.47 -16.09
CA SER A 281 22.25 -3.30 -17.19
C SER A 281 21.23 -4.36 -16.72
N PHE A 282 20.06 -3.89 -16.30
CA PHE A 282 18.99 -4.72 -15.72
C PHE A 282 18.34 -5.69 -16.72
N LEU A 283 18.28 -5.31 -18.00
CA LEU A 283 17.61 -6.09 -19.04
C LEU A 283 18.23 -7.48 -19.22
N ILE A 284 19.54 -7.59 -19.01
CA ILE A 284 20.32 -8.81 -19.22
C ILE A 284 20.52 -9.65 -17.95
N ILE A 285 20.04 -9.17 -16.79
CA ILE A 285 19.97 -10.00 -15.57
C ILE A 285 19.09 -11.22 -15.89
N PRO A 286 19.49 -12.47 -15.61
CA PRO A 286 18.66 -13.65 -15.87
C PRO A 286 17.28 -13.58 -15.18
N ASP A 287 16.24 -14.12 -15.81
CA ASP A 287 14.86 -14.06 -15.30
C ASP A 287 14.74 -14.71 -13.91
N GLU A 288 15.47 -15.80 -13.67
CA GLU A 288 15.47 -16.56 -12.42
C GLU A 288 16.07 -15.78 -11.25
N GLN A 289 16.79 -14.70 -11.54
CA GLN A 289 17.33 -13.80 -10.52
C GLN A 289 16.33 -12.70 -10.14
N PHE A 290 15.22 -12.54 -10.85
CA PHE A 290 14.11 -11.69 -10.39
C PHE A 290 13.16 -12.50 -9.51
N ASP A 291 12.81 -11.93 -8.36
CA ASP A 291 11.74 -12.45 -7.52
C ASP A 291 10.51 -11.56 -7.70
N LYS A 292 9.46 -12.09 -8.35
CA LYS A 292 8.22 -11.35 -8.62
C LYS A 292 7.52 -10.84 -7.35
N ASP A 293 7.72 -11.51 -6.21
CA ASP A 293 7.09 -11.13 -4.94
C ASP A 293 7.88 -10.02 -4.23
N LEU A 294 9.10 -9.74 -4.70
CA LEU A 294 9.95 -8.66 -4.20
C LEU A 294 10.04 -7.47 -5.19
N TRP A 295 9.66 -7.70 -6.45
CA TRP A 295 9.64 -6.65 -7.46
C TRP A 295 8.29 -5.91 -7.47
N PRO A 296 8.29 -4.57 -7.46
CA PRO A 296 7.06 -3.77 -7.44
C PRO A 296 6.31 -3.80 -8.78
N PRO A 297 4.97 -3.61 -8.77
CA PRO A 297 4.23 -3.21 -9.97
C PRO A 297 4.93 -2.05 -10.69
N THR A 298 4.95 -2.10 -12.02
CA THR A 298 5.80 -1.21 -12.83
C THR A 298 5.02 -0.60 -14.00
N THR A 299 5.08 0.71 -14.15
CA THR A 299 4.61 1.41 -15.36
C THR A 299 5.78 1.87 -16.21
N ILE A 300 5.67 1.68 -17.53
CA ILE A 300 6.72 2.02 -18.49
C ILE A 300 6.12 2.83 -19.62
N HIS A 301 6.53 4.08 -19.69
CA HIS A 301 6.25 5.00 -20.77
C HIS A 301 7.38 4.94 -21.81
N VAL A 302 7.04 4.68 -23.07
CA VAL A 302 8.02 4.54 -24.16
C VAL A 302 7.70 5.51 -25.29
N SER A 303 8.71 6.21 -25.80
CA SER A 303 8.60 7.07 -26.99
C SER A 303 8.92 6.28 -28.26
N GLY A 304 8.16 6.51 -29.34
CA GLY A 304 8.34 5.81 -30.60
C GLY A 304 9.61 6.19 -31.38
N LEU A 305 9.92 7.50 -31.45
CA LEU A 305 11.12 8.04 -32.12
C LEU A 305 12.30 8.19 -31.14
N ASP A 306 12.65 7.09 -30.49
CA ASP A 306 13.66 7.06 -29.41
C ASP A 306 14.60 5.86 -29.59
N PRO A 307 15.94 6.05 -29.57
CA PRO A 307 16.88 4.93 -29.55
C PRO A 307 16.66 3.97 -28.38
N LEU A 308 16.16 4.45 -27.24
CA LEU A 308 15.91 3.64 -26.03
C LEU A 308 14.56 2.92 -26.07
N ARG A 309 13.80 3.02 -27.17
CA ARG A 309 12.47 2.41 -27.31
C ARG A 309 12.49 0.91 -27.05
N ASP A 310 13.35 0.19 -27.75
CA ASP A 310 13.30 -1.28 -27.75
C ASP A 310 13.76 -1.86 -26.42
N GLU A 311 14.77 -1.26 -25.76
CA GLU A 311 15.22 -1.74 -24.46
C GLU A 311 14.14 -1.54 -23.38
N GLY A 312 13.41 -0.42 -23.41
CA GLY A 312 12.27 -0.20 -22.52
C GLY A 312 11.14 -1.22 -22.74
N LEU A 313 10.82 -1.55 -24.00
CA LEU A 313 9.78 -2.53 -24.33
C LEU A 313 10.22 -3.96 -24.01
N LEU A 314 11.47 -4.35 -24.30
CA LEU A 314 12.02 -5.64 -23.92
C LEU A 314 12.05 -5.82 -22.39
N PHE A 315 12.36 -4.75 -21.64
CA PHE A 315 12.29 -4.78 -20.19
C PHE A 315 10.85 -4.96 -19.70
N ALA A 316 9.88 -4.30 -20.33
CA ALA A 316 8.46 -4.51 -20.02
C ALA A 316 8.01 -5.95 -20.30
N GLU A 317 8.41 -6.53 -21.43
CA GLU A 317 8.12 -7.94 -21.75
C GLU A 317 8.78 -8.90 -20.76
N LYS A 318 10.01 -8.59 -20.32
CA LYS A 318 10.69 -9.32 -19.26
C LYS A 318 9.88 -9.32 -17.97
N LEU A 319 9.48 -8.15 -17.46
CA LEU A 319 8.68 -8.03 -16.24
C LEU A 319 7.34 -8.79 -16.36
N LYS A 320 6.63 -8.66 -17.48
CA LYS A 320 5.40 -9.42 -17.74
C LYS A 320 5.63 -10.93 -17.72
N ARG A 321 6.71 -11.41 -18.35
CA ARG A 321 7.04 -12.83 -18.44
C ARG A 321 7.35 -13.45 -17.07
N ILE A 322 7.99 -12.71 -16.17
CA ILE A 322 8.25 -13.15 -14.79
C ILE A 322 7.05 -12.96 -13.85
N GLY A 323 5.92 -12.44 -14.34
CA GLY A 323 4.67 -12.31 -13.59
C GLY A 323 4.53 -11.02 -12.78
N VAL A 324 5.33 -9.98 -13.07
CA VAL A 324 5.17 -8.65 -12.47
C VAL A 324 4.03 -7.90 -13.15
N GLU A 325 3.16 -7.29 -12.36
CA GLU A 325 2.10 -6.41 -12.89
C GLU A 325 2.73 -5.21 -13.60
N THR A 326 2.58 -5.16 -14.93
CA THR A 326 3.31 -4.20 -15.77
C THR A 326 2.38 -3.50 -16.75
N ARG A 327 2.31 -2.17 -16.68
CA ARG A 327 1.60 -1.32 -17.65
C ARG A 327 2.58 -0.66 -18.60
N VAL A 328 2.21 -0.59 -19.87
CA VAL A 328 3.04 0.03 -20.92
C VAL A 328 2.20 1.05 -21.67
N THR A 329 2.72 2.27 -21.77
CA THR A 329 2.12 3.35 -22.55
C THR A 329 3.11 3.78 -23.62
N ILE A 330 2.70 3.70 -24.89
CA ILE A 330 3.56 3.99 -26.04
C ILE A 330 3.12 5.31 -26.67
N TYR A 331 4.06 6.23 -26.83
CA TYR A 331 3.87 7.53 -27.46
C TYR A 331 4.42 7.46 -28.90
N GLU A 332 3.60 6.94 -29.80
CA GLU A 332 3.95 6.73 -31.21
C GLU A 332 4.32 8.04 -31.90
N GLY A 333 5.43 8.03 -32.66
CA GLY A 333 5.87 9.22 -33.41
C GLY A 333 6.38 10.39 -32.55
N PHE A 334 6.49 10.24 -31.22
CA PHE A 334 7.11 11.23 -30.34
C PHE A 334 8.55 10.85 -29.99
N PRO A 335 9.47 11.83 -29.85
CA PRO A 335 10.87 11.57 -29.50
C PRO A 335 11.11 11.38 -28.00
N HIS A 336 12.33 11.00 -27.67
CA HIS A 336 12.83 11.06 -26.30
C HIS A 336 12.66 12.47 -25.71
N GLY A 337 12.11 12.59 -24.51
CA GLY A 337 11.97 13.88 -23.83
C GLY A 337 10.88 14.81 -24.39
N PHE A 338 9.95 14.32 -25.21
CA PHE A 338 8.81 15.14 -25.68
C PHE A 338 8.04 15.80 -24.52
N ASN A 339 7.99 15.13 -23.37
CA ASN A 339 7.33 15.59 -22.14
C ASN A 339 7.96 16.85 -21.52
N LEU A 340 9.15 17.27 -21.98
CA LEU A 340 9.76 18.56 -21.64
C LEU A 340 9.08 19.75 -22.35
N PHE A 341 8.24 19.48 -23.34
CA PHE A 341 7.49 20.49 -24.10
C PHE A 341 6.04 20.50 -23.62
N PRO A 342 5.70 21.34 -22.64
CA PRO A 342 4.40 21.29 -21.98
C PRO A 342 3.21 21.66 -22.87
N GLN A 343 3.45 22.37 -23.98
CA GLN A 343 2.47 22.79 -24.98
C GLN A 343 1.91 21.62 -25.81
N LEU A 344 2.57 20.46 -25.82
CA LEU A 344 2.07 19.28 -26.52
C LEU A 344 0.90 18.68 -25.73
N LYS A 345 -0.19 18.34 -26.41
CA LYS A 345 -1.31 17.58 -25.86
C LYS A 345 -0.84 16.24 -25.31
N GLU A 346 0.10 15.60 -25.99
CA GLU A 346 0.64 14.32 -25.54
C GLU A 346 1.43 14.46 -24.23
N SER A 347 2.11 15.60 -24.01
CA SER A 347 2.76 15.89 -22.72
C SER A 347 1.74 16.04 -21.58
N ALA A 348 0.53 16.54 -21.87
CA ALA A 348 -0.55 16.62 -20.88
C ALA A 348 -1.06 15.22 -20.51
N LYS A 349 -1.32 14.36 -21.50
CA LYS A 349 -1.69 12.96 -21.25
C LYS A 349 -0.63 12.21 -20.45
N TRP A 350 0.65 12.44 -20.74
CA TRP A 350 1.74 11.85 -19.96
C TRP A 350 1.70 12.30 -18.50
N ARG A 351 1.40 13.57 -18.22
CA ARG A 351 1.27 14.06 -16.83
C ARG A 351 0.06 13.42 -16.13
N GLU A 352 -1.09 13.38 -16.80
CA GLU A 352 -2.32 12.76 -16.28
C GLU A 352 -2.11 11.28 -15.97
N ALA A 353 -1.53 10.54 -16.93
CA ALA A 353 -1.21 9.12 -16.75
C ALA A 353 -0.33 8.90 -15.52
N LYS A 354 0.73 9.69 -15.32
CA LYS A 354 1.58 9.52 -14.14
C LYS A 354 0.87 9.78 -12.81
N LEU A 355 -0.11 10.69 -12.78
CA LEU A 355 -0.94 10.90 -11.58
C LEU A 355 -1.85 9.70 -11.32
N GLU A 356 -2.47 9.14 -12.37
CA GLU A 356 -3.28 7.93 -12.27
C GLU A 356 -2.43 6.71 -11.88
N GLU A 357 -1.22 6.61 -12.40
CA GLU A 357 -0.30 5.50 -12.13
C GLU A 357 0.24 5.54 -10.71
N LEU A 358 0.51 6.73 -10.14
CA LEU A 358 0.80 6.86 -8.71
C LEU A 358 -0.35 6.36 -7.83
N ARG A 359 -1.59 6.34 -8.33
CA ARG A 359 -2.75 5.77 -7.61
C ARG A 359 -2.93 4.28 -7.87
N TRP A 360 -2.64 3.84 -9.10
CA TRP A 360 -2.76 2.44 -9.49
C TRP A 360 -1.67 1.59 -8.87
N LEU A 361 -0.42 2.08 -8.88
CA LEU A 361 0.66 1.45 -8.14
C LEU A 361 0.19 1.40 -6.70
N PRO A 362 0.14 0.22 -6.07
CA PRO A 362 -0.56 0.04 -4.82
C PRO A 362 -0.02 1.04 -3.80
N ALA A 363 -0.78 2.11 -3.55
CA ALA A 363 -0.78 2.75 -2.26
C ALA A 363 -1.50 1.76 -1.35
N SER A 364 -0.77 0.68 -0.99
CA SER A 364 -1.31 -0.52 -0.33
C SER A 364 -2.70 -0.92 -0.86
N SER A 365 -2.79 -1.84 -1.84
CA SER A 365 -4.00 -2.68 -1.84
C SER A 365 -3.97 -3.40 -0.50
N SER A 366 -4.82 -2.97 0.44
CA SER A 366 -4.89 -3.62 1.74
C SER A 366 -5.60 -4.95 1.60
N THR A 367 -6.28 -5.18 0.47
CA THR A 367 -7.09 -6.37 0.20
C THR A 367 -6.27 -7.55 -0.34
N PHE A 368 -6.48 -8.72 0.27
CA PHE A 368 -5.91 -10.01 -0.07
C PHE A 368 -7.02 -11.04 -0.26
N PRO A 369 -6.92 -11.97 -1.23
CA PRO A 369 -7.89 -13.06 -1.35
C PRO A 369 -7.84 -13.98 -0.12
N ILE A 370 -8.97 -14.60 0.23
CA ILE A 370 -9.05 -15.60 1.31
C ILE A 370 -9.16 -17.03 0.77
N THR A 371 -8.90 -18.01 1.63
CA THR A 371 -9.08 -19.43 1.32
C THR A 371 -10.51 -19.88 1.60
N GLU A 372 -10.92 -20.98 0.98
CA GLU A 372 -12.21 -21.63 1.27
C GLU A 372 -12.31 -22.03 2.75
N GLU A 373 -11.21 -22.47 3.36
CA GLU A 373 -11.17 -22.82 4.79
C GLU A 373 -11.50 -21.62 5.68
N ILE A 374 -10.90 -20.46 5.42
CA ILE A 374 -11.22 -19.22 6.15
C ILE A 374 -12.69 -18.88 5.94
N TYR A 375 -13.16 -18.88 4.68
CA TYR A 375 -14.54 -18.55 4.35
C TYR A 375 -15.56 -19.43 5.11
N GLN A 376 -15.33 -20.74 5.18
CA GLN A 376 -16.18 -21.67 5.93
C GLN A 376 -16.14 -21.42 7.46
N ARG A 377 -14.98 -21.02 8.02
CA ARG A 377 -14.88 -20.60 9.43
C ARG A 377 -15.73 -19.34 9.69
N LEU A 378 -15.69 -18.35 8.79
CA LEU A 378 -16.51 -17.13 8.94
C LEU A 378 -18.01 -17.46 8.96
N ILE A 379 -18.48 -18.31 8.04
CA ILE A 379 -19.87 -18.79 8.02
C ILE A 379 -20.22 -19.51 9.33
N ARG A 380 -19.35 -20.42 9.79
CA ARG A 380 -19.57 -21.19 11.02
C ARG A 380 -19.81 -20.28 12.21
N TYR A 381 -18.93 -19.32 12.45
CA TYR A 381 -19.04 -18.45 13.63
C TYR A 381 -20.12 -17.38 13.49
N THR A 382 -20.52 -17.02 12.25
CA THR A 382 -21.73 -16.23 12.02
C THR A 382 -22.97 -16.92 12.60
N ARG A 383 -23.10 -18.25 12.42
CA ARG A 383 -24.24 -19.01 12.98
C ARG A 383 -24.27 -18.99 14.50
N PHE A 384 -23.12 -19.12 15.16
CA PHE A 384 -23.04 -19.03 16.63
C PHE A 384 -23.35 -17.63 17.15
N SER A 385 -22.84 -16.59 16.48
CA SER A 385 -23.20 -15.20 16.82
C SER A 385 -24.69 -14.91 16.60
N ALA A 386 -25.32 -15.50 15.58
CA ALA A 386 -26.76 -15.42 15.37
C ALA A 386 -27.57 -16.21 16.41
N ALA A 387 -27.13 -17.41 16.77
CA ALA A 387 -27.76 -18.23 17.81
C ALA A 387 -27.79 -17.54 19.18
N ALA A 388 -26.81 -16.67 19.48
CA ALA A 388 -26.78 -15.90 20.73
C ALA A 388 -27.95 -14.90 20.89
N TYR A 389 -28.71 -14.59 19.83
CA TYR A 389 -29.93 -13.79 19.92
C TYR A 389 -31.14 -14.58 20.41
N ALA A 390 -31.11 -15.91 20.34
CA ALA A 390 -32.22 -16.75 20.71
C ALA A 390 -32.36 -16.83 22.23
N SER A 391 -33.59 -16.71 22.74
CA SER A 391 -33.88 -16.90 24.16
C SER A 391 -33.71 -18.36 24.60
N ASP A 392 -33.82 -19.30 23.66
CA ASP A 392 -33.53 -20.72 23.83
C ASP A 392 -33.00 -21.30 22.53
N CYS A 393 -32.05 -22.24 22.62
CA CYS A 393 -31.37 -22.85 21.49
C CYS A 393 -31.38 -24.38 21.61
N PRO A 394 -32.51 -25.04 21.31
CA PRO A 394 -32.66 -26.49 21.49
C PRO A 394 -31.80 -27.30 20.50
N ILE A 395 -31.53 -26.75 19.32
CA ILE A 395 -30.65 -27.37 18.30
C ILE A 395 -29.57 -26.37 17.91
N PRO A 396 -28.46 -26.28 18.68
CA PRO A 396 -27.39 -25.33 18.39
C PRO A 396 -26.67 -25.62 17.07
N PRO A 397 -26.00 -24.61 16.48
CA PRO A 397 -25.21 -24.78 15.27
C PRO A 397 -24.20 -25.93 15.39
N ALA A 398 -24.00 -26.65 14.29
CA ALA A 398 -23.07 -27.78 14.18
C ALA A 398 -23.33 -28.94 15.18
N GLY A 399 -24.52 -29.02 15.78
CA GLY A 399 -24.83 -30.04 16.79
C GLY A 399 -24.13 -29.80 18.13
N ALA A 400 -23.70 -28.57 18.39
CA ALA A 400 -23.12 -28.18 19.67
C ALA A 400 -24.14 -28.32 20.82
N THR A 401 -23.63 -28.28 22.05
CA THR A 401 -24.43 -28.28 23.28
C THR A 401 -24.38 -26.92 23.94
N VAL A 402 -25.52 -26.40 24.41
CA VAL A 402 -25.52 -25.22 25.29
C VAL A 402 -25.03 -25.64 26.68
N VAL A 403 -23.90 -25.08 27.10
CA VAL A 403 -23.33 -25.30 28.43
C VAL A 403 -23.94 -24.35 29.45
N SER A 404 -24.10 -23.09 29.09
CA SER A 404 -24.60 -22.07 30.01
C SER A 404 -25.20 -20.88 29.27
N TYR A 405 -26.30 -20.36 29.80
CA TYR A 405 -26.83 -19.04 29.45
C TYR A 405 -26.41 -18.04 30.53
N ILE A 406 -25.78 -16.95 30.11
CA ILE A 406 -25.30 -15.87 30.96
C ILE A 406 -26.16 -14.65 30.66
N ASN A 407 -26.86 -14.14 31.67
CA ASN A 407 -27.79 -13.04 31.50
C ASN A 407 -27.69 -12.07 32.69
N ASN A 408 -27.52 -10.79 32.38
CA ASN A 408 -27.68 -9.70 33.34
C ASN A 408 -28.81 -8.78 32.88
N SER A 409 -29.95 -8.86 33.56
CA SER A 409 -31.14 -8.06 33.22
C SER A 409 -30.99 -6.57 33.49
N THR A 410 -30.02 -6.16 34.32
CA THR A 410 -29.82 -4.73 34.66
C THR A 410 -29.17 -3.97 33.51
N THR A 411 -28.25 -4.63 32.81
CA THR A 411 -27.50 -4.08 31.68
C THR A 411 -27.94 -4.68 30.34
N ASP A 412 -29.01 -5.49 30.34
CA ASP A 412 -29.50 -6.28 29.20
C ASP A 412 -28.38 -7.03 28.45
N THR A 413 -27.41 -7.54 29.20
CA THR A 413 -26.21 -8.17 28.65
C THR A 413 -26.36 -9.68 28.66
N GLN A 414 -26.24 -10.31 27.49
CA GLN A 414 -26.43 -11.74 27.32
C GLN A 414 -25.26 -12.38 26.57
N ALA A 415 -24.87 -13.57 27.01
CA ALA A 415 -23.92 -14.44 26.35
C ALA A 415 -24.33 -15.90 26.52
N THR A 416 -23.97 -16.74 25.55
CA THR A 416 -24.19 -18.18 25.61
C THR A 416 -22.87 -18.89 25.42
N LEU A 417 -22.56 -19.84 26.30
CA LEU A 417 -21.43 -20.74 26.14
C LEU A 417 -21.92 -22.04 25.48
N PHE A 418 -21.37 -22.32 24.30
CA PHE A 418 -21.57 -23.57 23.58
C PHE A 418 -20.34 -24.47 23.70
N ARG A 419 -20.55 -25.78 23.63
CA ARG A 419 -19.51 -26.79 23.50
C ARG A 419 -19.76 -27.60 22.24
N ASP A 420 -18.81 -27.56 21.31
CA ASP A 420 -18.82 -28.42 20.12
C ASP A 420 -17.80 -29.55 20.30
N ASP A 421 -18.34 -30.76 20.54
CA ASP A 421 -17.53 -31.97 20.74
C ASP A 421 -16.94 -32.51 19.43
N VAL A 422 -17.50 -32.15 18.27
CA VAL A 422 -17.00 -32.55 16.94
C VAL A 422 -15.83 -31.65 16.53
N GLY A 423 -15.99 -30.34 16.74
CA GLY A 423 -14.97 -29.33 16.46
C GLY A 423 -13.89 -29.18 17.53
N TYR A 424 -14.07 -29.81 18.71
CA TYR A 424 -13.24 -29.59 19.89
C TYR A 424 -13.14 -28.09 20.23
N ASP A 425 -14.27 -27.42 20.42
CA ASP A 425 -14.33 -25.95 20.56
C ASP A 425 -15.31 -25.53 21.67
N LEU A 426 -14.89 -24.61 22.52
CA LEU A 426 -15.70 -23.90 23.50
C LEU A 426 -16.02 -22.52 22.94
N ILE A 427 -17.27 -22.29 22.52
CA ILE A 427 -17.68 -21.04 21.86
C ILE A 427 -18.47 -20.17 22.83
N LEU A 428 -17.88 -19.06 23.27
CA LEU A 428 -18.56 -18.01 24.03
C LEU A 428 -19.12 -16.95 23.06
N ALA A 429 -20.43 -16.96 22.83
CA ALA A 429 -21.08 -16.05 21.89
C ALA A 429 -21.89 -14.96 22.62
N PHE A 430 -21.68 -13.70 22.25
CA PHE A 430 -22.36 -12.54 22.84
C PHE A 430 -23.49 -12.04 21.95
N ARG A 431 -24.63 -11.76 22.58
CA ARG A 431 -25.76 -11.10 21.93
C ARG A 431 -25.46 -9.62 21.74
N GLY A 432 -25.81 -9.07 20.58
CA GLY A 432 -25.85 -7.62 20.38
C GLY A 432 -27.14 -6.97 20.89
N THR A 433 -27.34 -5.71 20.54
CA THR A 433 -28.54 -4.95 20.95
C THR A 433 -29.78 -5.53 20.28
N SER A 434 -30.83 -5.81 21.05
CA SER A 434 -32.09 -6.40 20.56
C SER A 434 -33.11 -5.36 20.08
N SER A 435 -32.80 -4.06 20.25
CA SER A 435 -33.67 -2.94 19.93
C SER A 435 -32.92 -1.88 19.10
N VAL A 436 -33.56 -1.40 18.03
CA VAL A 436 -33.00 -0.41 17.10
C VAL A 436 -33.03 1.01 17.69
N GLN A 437 -33.84 1.25 18.73
CA GLN A 437 -33.94 2.55 19.42
C GLN A 437 -32.83 2.76 20.45
N ASP A 438 -32.36 1.71 21.11
CA ASP A 438 -31.25 1.79 22.08
C ASP A 438 -29.89 1.98 21.37
N PHE A 439 -29.81 1.55 20.10
CA PHE A 439 -28.62 1.65 19.25
C PHE A 439 -28.03 3.08 19.21
N SER A 440 -28.81 4.13 18.88
CA SER A 440 -28.24 5.49 18.76
C SER A 440 -27.67 6.05 20.07
N SER A 441 -28.27 5.70 21.21
CA SER A 441 -27.73 6.08 22.53
C SER A 441 -26.53 5.23 22.96
N ASP A 442 -26.50 3.96 22.54
CA ASP A 442 -25.41 3.01 22.82
C ASP A 442 -24.12 3.36 22.09
N PHE A 443 -24.15 4.19 21.04
CA PHE A 443 -22.95 4.67 20.31
C PHE A 443 -22.50 6.08 20.69
N ASN A 444 -23.26 6.79 21.52
CA ASN A 444 -23.00 8.18 21.89
C ASN A 444 -22.35 8.31 23.28
N GLN A 445 -21.51 7.36 23.68
CA GLN A 445 -20.81 7.42 24.98
C GLN A 445 -19.34 7.79 24.84
N THR A 446 -18.83 8.44 25.87
CA THR A 446 -17.44 8.86 25.95
C THR A 446 -16.50 7.67 26.15
N LEU A 447 -15.29 7.80 25.60
CA LEU A 447 -14.18 6.92 25.90
C LEU A 447 -13.85 6.99 27.41
N VAL A 448 -13.78 5.84 28.07
CA VAL A 448 -13.40 5.72 29.48
C VAL A 448 -12.08 4.96 29.61
N PRO A 449 -11.24 5.24 30.63
CA PRO A 449 -10.03 4.47 30.88
C PRO A 449 -10.31 2.98 30.99
N PHE A 450 -9.57 2.19 30.23
CA PHE A 450 -9.63 0.74 30.32
C PHE A 450 -8.83 0.27 31.52
N SER A 451 -9.47 -0.46 32.43
CA SER A 451 -8.83 -1.10 33.59
C SER A 451 -8.96 -2.62 33.49
N GLY A 452 -8.12 -3.23 32.66
CA GLY A 452 -8.04 -4.69 32.48
C GLY A 452 -7.25 -5.41 33.58
N ALA A 453 -7.38 -6.74 33.64
CA ALA A 453 -6.80 -7.58 34.69
C ALA A 453 -5.27 -7.71 34.67
N ASP A 454 -4.62 -7.45 33.52
CA ASP A 454 -3.17 -7.57 33.33
C ASP A 454 -2.43 -6.22 33.50
N GLY A 455 -3.15 -5.11 33.56
CA GLY A 455 -2.58 -3.75 33.63
C GLY A 455 -1.69 -3.37 32.44
N GLY A 456 -1.70 -4.14 31.35
CA GLY A 456 -0.75 -4.05 30.25
C GLY A 456 -1.05 -2.90 29.26
N CYS A 457 -2.29 -2.44 29.21
CA CYS A 457 -2.77 -1.48 28.22
C CYS A 457 -2.54 -0.02 28.66
N LYS A 458 -1.42 0.58 28.26
CA LYS A 458 -1.09 1.99 28.58
C LYS A 458 -1.92 2.96 27.72
N ASN A 459 -2.53 3.98 28.35
CA ASN A 459 -3.35 5.02 27.71
C ASN A 459 -4.58 4.49 26.95
N CYS A 460 -4.98 3.26 27.22
CA CYS A 460 -6.12 2.67 26.56
C CYS A 460 -7.42 3.23 27.12
N THR A 461 -8.29 3.63 26.21
CA THR A 461 -9.67 3.97 26.53
C THR A 461 -10.60 3.17 25.64
N VAL A 462 -11.74 2.78 26.21
CA VAL A 462 -12.76 1.97 25.54
C VAL A 462 -14.11 2.64 25.65
N HIS A 463 -15.05 2.24 24.79
CA HIS A 463 -16.42 2.72 24.84
C HIS A 463 -17.05 2.45 26.21
N GLY A 464 -17.47 3.51 26.93
CA GLY A 464 -17.96 3.41 28.31
C GLY A 464 -19.17 2.50 28.48
N GLY A 465 -20.05 2.44 27.48
CA GLY A 465 -21.23 1.58 27.48
C GLY A 465 -20.87 0.09 27.40
N TYR A 466 -19.96 -0.27 26.49
CA TYR A 466 -19.56 -1.67 26.30
C TYR A 466 -18.76 -2.15 27.51
N PHE A 467 -17.91 -1.28 28.06
CA PHE A 467 -17.15 -1.63 29.24
C PHE A 467 -18.03 -1.83 30.48
N ARG A 468 -19.09 -1.01 30.65
CA ARG A 468 -20.08 -1.21 31.71
C ARG A 468 -20.79 -2.57 31.58
N GLN A 469 -21.22 -2.91 30.36
CA GLN A 469 -21.90 -4.18 30.09
C GLN A 469 -20.96 -5.36 30.32
N TRP A 470 -19.73 -5.30 29.82
CA TRP A 470 -18.70 -6.31 30.08
C TRP A 470 -18.48 -6.54 31.58
N ASN A 471 -18.27 -5.45 32.35
CA ASN A 471 -18.04 -5.54 33.78
C ASN A 471 -19.22 -6.14 34.57
N SER A 472 -20.44 -6.09 34.01
CA SER A 472 -21.63 -6.67 34.64
C SER A 472 -21.68 -8.20 34.62
N ILE A 473 -20.92 -8.84 33.72
CA ILE A 473 -20.92 -10.30 33.51
C ILE A 473 -19.53 -10.93 33.52
N SER A 474 -18.45 -10.13 33.51
CA SER A 474 -17.07 -10.60 33.40
C SER A 474 -16.70 -11.64 34.46
N ALA A 475 -17.05 -11.42 35.73
CA ALA A 475 -16.76 -12.37 36.81
C ALA A 475 -17.45 -13.73 36.62
N VAL A 476 -18.70 -13.73 36.15
CA VAL A 476 -19.46 -14.96 35.87
C VAL A 476 -18.82 -15.69 34.70
N ILE A 477 -18.50 -14.97 33.61
CA ILE A 477 -17.82 -15.53 32.44
C ILE A 477 -16.49 -16.15 32.82
N THR A 478 -15.62 -15.43 33.54
CA THR A 478 -14.30 -15.95 33.93
C THR A 478 -14.44 -17.24 34.74
N GLN A 479 -15.41 -17.32 35.65
CA GLN A 479 -15.63 -18.54 36.44
C GLN A 479 -16.20 -19.70 35.61
N THR A 480 -17.14 -19.43 34.71
CA THR A 480 -17.71 -20.44 33.80
C THR A 480 -16.65 -20.96 32.83
N MET A 481 -15.83 -20.07 32.26
CA MET A 481 -14.74 -20.43 31.36
C MET A 481 -13.65 -21.21 32.09
N LYS A 482 -13.26 -20.80 33.30
CA LYS A 482 -12.30 -21.55 34.13
C LYS A 482 -12.73 -23.00 34.33
N SER A 483 -14.01 -23.22 34.63
CA SER A 483 -14.55 -24.57 34.85
C SER A 483 -14.56 -25.38 33.55
N SER A 484 -14.99 -24.76 32.45
CA SER A 484 -15.08 -25.44 31.14
C SER A 484 -13.70 -25.75 30.55
N ILE A 485 -12.72 -24.86 30.69
CA ILE A 485 -11.35 -25.08 30.24
C ILE A 485 -10.71 -26.25 31.00
N ALA A 486 -10.98 -26.37 32.31
CA ALA A 486 -10.50 -27.48 33.12
C ALA A 486 -11.11 -28.83 32.70
N ASP A 487 -12.40 -28.85 32.35
CA ASP A 487 -13.10 -30.05 31.88
C ASP A 487 -12.69 -30.45 30.45
N TYR A 488 -12.30 -29.48 29.61
CA TYR A 488 -11.98 -29.68 28.19
C TYR A 488 -10.61 -29.07 27.82
N PRO A 489 -9.49 -29.61 28.36
CA PRO A 489 -8.16 -29.01 28.23
C PRO A 489 -7.58 -29.06 26.81
N THR A 490 -8.19 -29.79 25.88
CA THR A 490 -7.74 -29.88 24.48
C THR A 490 -8.59 -29.04 23.52
N TYR A 491 -9.66 -28.40 24.00
CA TYR A 491 -10.61 -27.70 23.13
C TYR A 491 -10.10 -26.30 22.78
N THR A 492 -10.32 -25.84 21.56
CA THR A 492 -10.13 -24.42 21.24
C THR A 492 -11.10 -23.55 22.04
N ILE A 493 -10.74 -22.28 22.24
CA ILE A 493 -11.55 -21.31 22.98
C ILE A 493 -11.91 -20.21 21.99
N THR A 494 -13.15 -20.23 21.52
CA THR A 494 -13.64 -19.23 20.57
C THR A 494 -14.53 -18.22 21.26
N VAL A 495 -14.30 -16.94 20.97
CA VAL A 495 -15.17 -15.86 21.41
C VAL A 495 -15.81 -15.22 20.19
N ALA A 496 -17.12 -15.08 20.18
CA ALA A 496 -17.85 -14.60 19.01
C ALA A 496 -18.92 -13.58 19.36
N GLY A 497 -19.27 -12.69 18.43
CA GLY A 497 -20.34 -11.72 18.67
C GLY A 497 -20.69 -10.89 17.44
N HIS A 498 -21.89 -10.32 17.45
CA HIS A 498 -22.38 -9.44 16.40
C HIS A 498 -22.80 -8.07 16.95
N SER A 499 -22.58 -7.00 16.18
CA SER A 499 -22.93 -5.64 16.56
C SER A 499 -22.25 -5.25 17.88
N MET A 500 -22.99 -4.69 18.85
CA MET A 500 -22.50 -4.47 20.22
C MET A 500 -21.89 -5.73 20.87
N GLY A 501 -22.44 -6.92 20.61
CA GLY A 501 -21.93 -8.18 21.13
C GLY A 501 -20.53 -8.49 20.60
N ALA A 502 -20.18 -7.99 19.42
CA ALA A 502 -18.83 -8.11 18.86
C ALA A 502 -17.81 -7.30 19.68
N SER A 503 -18.15 -6.11 20.17
CA SER A 503 -17.27 -5.35 21.09
C SER A 503 -17.10 -6.06 22.44
N LEU A 504 -18.16 -6.69 22.95
CA LEU A 504 -18.06 -7.53 24.16
C LEU A 504 -17.18 -8.76 23.93
N ALA A 505 -17.22 -9.36 22.74
CA ALA A 505 -16.38 -10.48 22.36
C ALA A 505 -14.88 -10.11 22.40
N VAL A 506 -14.50 -8.92 21.93
CA VAL A 506 -13.10 -8.45 22.00
C VAL A 506 -12.65 -8.18 23.43
N LEU A 507 -13.50 -7.56 24.26
CA LEU A 507 -13.23 -7.36 25.70
C LEU A 507 -13.09 -8.70 26.44
N ALA A 508 -13.89 -9.69 26.08
CA ALA A 508 -13.81 -11.03 26.63
C ALA A 508 -12.53 -11.75 26.19
N ALA A 509 -12.16 -11.67 24.90
CA ALA A 509 -10.91 -12.24 24.40
C ALA A 509 -9.70 -11.69 25.15
N GLN A 510 -9.65 -10.36 25.39
CA GLN A 510 -8.64 -9.72 26.22
C GLN A 510 -8.61 -10.32 27.64
N ALA A 511 -9.77 -10.43 28.29
CA ALA A 511 -9.85 -10.89 29.67
C ALA A 511 -9.48 -12.37 29.83
N LEU A 512 -9.84 -13.21 28.85
CA LEU A 512 -9.45 -14.61 28.81
C LEU A 512 -7.94 -14.75 28.62
N HIS A 513 -7.34 -13.97 27.72
CA HIS A 513 -5.89 -13.97 27.52
C HIS A 513 -5.14 -13.54 28.79
N ALA A 514 -5.68 -12.58 29.54
CA ALA A 514 -5.12 -12.16 30.83
C ALA A 514 -5.32 -13.22 31.94
N SER A 515 -6.44 -13.94 31.93
CA SER A 515 -6.82 -14.86 33.01
C SER A 515 -6.24 -16.28 32.83
N PHE A 516 -5.98 -16.68 31.58
CA PHE A 516 -5.57 -18.04 31.21
C PHE A 516 -4.33 -18.02 30.30
N PRO A 517 -3.18 -17.51 30.79
CA PRO A 517 -1.99 -17.32 29.95
C PRO A 517 -1.44 -18.63 29.34
N GLU A 518 -1.66 -19.77 29.99
CA GLU A 518 -1.28 -21.10 29.47
C GLU A 518 -2.12 -21.54 28.25
N ASP A 519 -3.25 -20.86 28.01
CA ASP A 519 -4.22 -21.21 26.99
C ASP A 519 -4.30 -20.20 25.83
N ASN A 520 -3.44 -19.17 25.85
CA ASN A 520 -3.45 -18.09 24.86
C ASN A 520 -3.39 -18.59 23.41
N ASP A 521 -2.59 -19.63 23.15
CA ASP A 521 -2.46 -20.23 21.82
C ASP A 521 -3.75 -20.92 21.32
N ARG A 522 -4.76 -21.09 22.17
CA ARG A 522 -6.06 -21.71 21.82
C ARG A 522 -7.20 -20.71 21.74
N ILE A 523 -6.98 -19.44 22.10
CA ILE A 523 -8.02 -18.39 22.09
C ILE A 523 -8.13 -17.77 20.69
N THR A 524 -9.33 -17.65 20.14
CA THR A 524 -9.61 -16.97 18.86
C THR A 524 -10.88 -16.13 18.96
N ALA A 525 -10.90 -14.94 18.36
CA ALA A 525 -12.07 -14.06 18.35
C ALA A 525 -12.64 -13.85 16.93
N TYR A 526 -13.97 -13.94 16.82
CA TYR A 526 -14.73 -13.67 15.60
C TYR A 526 -15.78 -12.60 15.85
N THR A 527 -15.68 -11.49 15.14
CA THR A 527 -16.60 -10.36 15.32
C THR A 527 -17.29 -10.04 14.01
N PHE A 528 -18.58 -9.74 14.06
CA PHE A 528 -19.40 -9.44 12.90
C PHE A 528 -20.07 -8.09 13.09
N GLY A 529 -19.92 -7.16 12.14
CA GLY A 529 -20.52 -5.83 12.26
C GLY A 529 -20.03 -5.09 13.50
N GLN A 530 -18.76 -5.33 13.87
CA GLN A 530 -18.16 -4.78 15.09
C GLN A 530 -18.03 -3.27 14.96
N PRO A 531 -18.56 -2.48 15.91
CA PRO A 531 -18.25 -1.07 15.98
C PRO A 531 -16.88 -0.80 16.62
N ARG A 532 -16.38 0.43 16.48
CA ARG A 532 -15.08 0.79 17.08
C ARG A 532 -15.16 0.72 18.61
N THR A 533 -14.39 -0.20 19.19
CA THR A 533 -14.50 -0.54 20.62
C THR A 533 -13.73 0.41 21.54
N GLY A 534 -12.67 1.07 21.04
CA GLY A 534 -11.82 1.94 21.86
C GLY A 534 -10.94 2.85 21.02
N ASN A 535 -9.94 3.46 21.65
CA ASN A 535 -9.00 4.38 21.01
C ASN A 535 -7.86 3.65 20.26
N PRO A 536 -6.97 4.36 19.53
CA PRO A 536 -5.84 3.73 18.85
C PRO A 536 -4.91 2.94 19.77
N SER A 537 -4.74 3.36 21.03
CA SER A 537 -3.94 2.60 22.01
C SER A 537 -4.60 1.26 22.40
N TRP A 538 -5.92 1.22 22.49
CA TRP A 538 -6.68 -0.01 22.68
C TRP A 538 -6.58 -0.93 21.46
N ALA A 539 -6.74 -0.39 20.24
CA ALA A 539 -6.59 -1.13 19.00
C ALA A 539 -5.22 -1.83 18.92
N ALA A 540 -4.14 -1.05 19.00
CA ALA A 540 -2.76 -1.57 18.95
C ALA A 540 -2.46 -2.58 20.05
N TYR A 541 -3.07 -2.43 21.23
CA TYR A 541 -2.94 -3.41 22.30
C TYR A 541 -3.63 -4.73 21.96
N MET A 542 -4.84 -4.70 21.40
CA MET A 542 -5.51 -5.92 20.94
C MET A 542 -4.72 -6.62 19.83
N ASP A 543 -4.14 -5.85 18.91
CA ASP A 543 -3.23 -6.38 17.87
C ASP A 543 -2.02 -7.05 18.49
N SER A 544 -1.45 -6.49 19.57
CA SER A 544 -0.32 -7.09 20.27
C SER A 544 -0.69 -8.38 21.02
N LEU A 545 -1.90 -8.48 21.56
CA LEU A 545 -2.37 -9.68 22.27
C LEU A 545 -2.68 -10.83 21.31
N LEU A 546 -3.21 -10.50 20.15
CA LEU A 546 -3.64 -11.46 19.13
C LEU A 546 -2.69 -11.43 17.93
N ALA A 547 -1.41 -11.06 18.16
CA ALA A 547 -0.38 -10.81 17.15
C ALA A 547 -0.05 -12.01 16.25
N GLN A 548 -0.54 -13.21 16.58
CA GLN A 548 -0.45 -14.36 15.68
C GLN A 548 -1.52 -14.23 14.57
N PRO A 549 -1.14 -14.31 13.28
CA PRO A 549 -2.08 -14.36 12.18
C PRO A 549 -3.17 -15.41 12.40
N GLY A 550 -4.44 -15.01 12.27
CA GLY A 550 -5.59 -15.92 12.41
C GLY A 550 -6.12 -16.10 13.84
N LYS A 551 -5.86 -15.15 14.74
CA LYS A 551 -6.43 -15.11 16.11
C LYS A 551 -7.58 -14.12 16.28
N LEU A 552 -7.67 -13.12 15.41
CA LEU A 552 -8.72 -12.10 15.42
C LEU A 552 -9.29 -11.95 14.01
N PHE A 553 -10.60 -12.11 13.87
CA PHE A 553 -11.31 -12.00 12.60
C PHE A 553 -12.41 -10.94 12.73
N ARG A 554 -12.10 -9.70 12.28
CA ARG A 554 -13.08 -8.60 12.21
C ARG A 554 -13.83 -8.65 10.89
N VAL A 555 -15.06 -9.17 10.91
CA VAL A 555 -15.84 -9.41 9.70
C VAL A 555 -16.82 -8.27 9.44
N THR A 556 -16.77 -7.70 8.25
CA THR A 556 -17.67 -6.66 7.74
C THR A 556 -18.42 -7.16 6.51
N HIS A 557 -19.57 -6.57 6.20
CA HIS A 557 -20.41 -7.03 5.09
C HIS A 557 -20.92 -5.84 4.27
N SER A 558 -20.64 -5.84 2.96
CA SER A 558 -21.01 -4.78 2.02
C SER A 558 -20.85 -3.39 2.66
N ASN A 559 -21.91 -2.60 2.67
CA ASN A 559 -21.97 -1.26 3.25
C ASN A 559 -22.52 -1.24 4.68
N ASP A 560 -22.29 -2.27 5.51
CA ASP A 560 -22.70 -2.23 6.93
C ASP A 560 -22.16 -0.94 7.58
N GLY A 561 -23.06 -0.14 8.15
CA GLY A 561 -22.75 1.14 8.76
C GLY A 561 -22.31 1.06 10.23
N VAL A 562 -22.52 -0.07 10.91
CA VAL A 562 -22.15 -0.23 12.33
C VAL A 562 -20.64 -0.23 12.55
N PRO A 563 -19.81 -0.88 11.72
CA PRO A 563 -18.36 -0.73 11.79
C PRO A 563 -17.87 0.70 11.57
N GLN A 564 -18.67 1.57 10.97
CA GLN A 564 -18.28 2.95 10.68
C GLN A 564 -18.55 3.91 11.85
N VAL A 565 -19.10 3.42 12.96
CA VAL A 565 -19.41 4.20 14.17
C VAL A 565 -18.86 3.54 15.45
N PRO A 566 -18.56 4.30 16.52
CA PRO A 566 -18.45 5.77 16.58
C PRO A 566 -17.33 6.32 15.67
N SER A 567 -17.31 7.63 15.40
CA SER A 567 -16.38 8.22 14.41
C SER A 567 -14.92 8.17 14.86
N THR A 568 -13.99 8.07 13.90
CA THR A 568 -12.56 8.25 14.17
C THR A 568 -12.22 9.66 14.63
N GLU A 569 -13.04 10.66 14.28
CA GLU A 569 -12.92 12.04 14.77
C GLU A 569 -13.15 12.14 16.28
N ASP A 570 -13.95 11.22 16.85
CA ASP A 570 -14.22 11.13 18.29
C ASP A 570 -13.12 10.35 19.04
N GLY A 571 -12.05 9.97 18.35
CA GLY A 571 -10.89 9.27 18.92
C GLY A 571 -11.04 7.76 19.01
N TYR A 572 -12.05 7.18 18.35
CA TYR A 572 -12.24 5.73 18.24
C TYR A 572 -11.46 5.13 17.06
N TRP A 573 -11.09 3.85 17.17
CA TRP A 573 -10.29 3.14 16.16
C TRP A 573 -10.59 1.64 16.18
N HIS A 574 -10.54 0.99 15.02
CA HIS A 574 -10.51 -0.47 14.91
C HIS A 574 -9.12 -1.03 15.13
N HIS A 575 -9.05 -2.29 15.53
CA HIS A 575 -7.83 -3.10 15.48
C HIS A 575 -7.62 -3.67 14.08
N GLU A 576 -6.40 -4.16 13.79
CA GLU A 576 -5.98 -4.64 12.48
C GLU A 576 -6.82 -5.84 12.00
N VAL A 577 -6.76 -6.04 10.68
CA VAL A 577 -7.28 -7.17 9.90
C VAL A 577 -8.81 -7.24 9.82
N GLU A 578 -9.33 -6.72 8.71
CA GLU A 578 -10.73 -6.85 8.31
C GLU A 578 -10.93 -8.06 7.39
N TYR A 579 -12.10 -8.68 7.44
CA TYR A 579 -12.58 -9.63 6.44
C TYR A 579 -13.88 -9.08 5.86
N TRP A 580 -13.77 -8.44 4.71
CA TRP A 580 -14.88 -7.75 4.07
C TRP A 580 -15.56 -8.66 3.05
N ALA A 581 -16.80 -9.05 3.35
CA ALA A 581 -17.63 -9.88 2.49
C ALA A 581 -18.54 -9.00 1.61
N ASN A 582 -18.42 -9.12 0.29
CA ASN A 582 -19.27 -8.44 -0.68
C ASN A 582 -20.35 -9.35 -1.25
N ASP A 583 -21.46 -8.73 -1.66
CA ASP A 583 -22.58 -9.44 -2.27
C ASP A 583 -22.33 -9.85 -3.73
N PRO A 584 -22.75 -11.05 -4.16
CA PRO A 584 -23.22 -12.15 -3.31
C PRO A 584 -22.06 -12.76 -2.51
N PRO A 585 -22.26 -13.13 -1.23
CA PRO A 585 -21.19 -13.63 -0.38
C PRO A 585 -20.63 -14.94 -0.95
N SER A 586 -19.31 -14.96 -1.18
CA SER A 586 -18.56 -16.12 -1.61
C SER A 586 -17.09 -15.97 -1.23
N VAL A 587 -16.31 -17.06 -1.28
CA VAL A 587 -14.85 -17.01 -1.12
C VAL A 587 -14.19 -16.00 -2.07
N LYS A 588 -14.71 -15.88 -3.30
CA LYS A 588 -14.19 -14.96 -4.32
C LYS A 588 -14.52 -13.49 -4.02
N ASN A 589 -15.67 -13.26 -3.40
CA ASN A 589 -16.16 -11.91 -3.07
C ASN A 589 -15.86 -11.52 -1.63
N THR A 590 -15.01 -12.27 -0.93
CA THR A 590 -14.57 -11.95 0.42
C THR A 590 -13.07 -11.70 0.38
N VAL A 591 -12.64 -10.57 0.93
CA VAL A 591 -11.23 -10.18 0.96
C VAL A 591 -10.79 -9.93 2.40
N ARG A 592 -9.52 -10.20 2.69
CA ARG A 592 -8.85 -9.79 3.92
C ARG A 592 -8.22 -8.43 3.71
N CYS A 593 -8.54 -7.45 4.53
CA CYS A 593 -7.97 -6.11 4.46
C CYS A 593 -6.98 -5.89 5.60
N GLU A 594 -5.78 -5.40 5.30
CA GLU A 594 -4.75 -5.12 6.31
C GLU A 594 -4.77 -3.66 6.78
N GLY A 595 -4.36 -3.45 8.04
CA GLY A 595 -4.43 -2.16 8.72
C GLY A 595 -5.69 -2.00 9.58
N ASP A 596 -5.64 -1.00 10.45
CA ASP A 596 -6.70 -0.72 11.42
C ASP A 596 -8.00 -0.23 10.76
N GLU A 597 -7.87 0.74 9.84
CA GLU A 597 -8.98 1.43 9.17
C GLU A 597 -8.74 1.39 7.64
N PRO A 598 -8.82 0.21 7.00
CA PRO A 598 -8.51 0.04 5.57
C PRO A 598 -9.51 0.84 4.71
N PRO A 599 -9.06 1.88 3.97
CA PRO A 599 -9.96 2.78 3.25
C PRO A 599 -10.61 2.14 2.01
N ASP A 600 -10.05 1.01 1.54
CA ASP A 600 -10.45 0.25 0.37
C ASP A 600 -11.36 -0.96 0.70
N CYS A 601 -11.87 -1.04 1.94
CA CYS A 601 -12.80 -2.10 2.38
C CYS A 601 -14.18 -1.58 2.79
N ASN A 602 -14.78 -2.01 3.91
CA ASN A 602 -16.11 -1.52 4.31
C ASN A 602 -16.18 0.01 4.39
N LEU A 603 -15.08 0.68 4.74
CA LEU A 603 -14.98 2.14 4.76
C LEU A 603 -15.13 2.79 3.37
N SER A 604 -14.89 2.04 2.29
CA SER A 604 -15.08 2.51 0.90
C SER A 604 -16.56 2.64 0.53
N GLU A 605 -17.46 1.99 1.27
CA GLU A 605 -18.91 2.02 1.03
C GLU A 605 -19.66 2.63 2.22
N PRO A 606 -20.06 3.91 2.16
CA PRO A 606 -20.79 4.56 3.25
C PRO A 606 -22.07 3.83 3.63
N GLY A 607 -22.15 3.38 4.89
CA GLY A 607 -23.28 2.63 5.43
C GLY A 607 -24.33 3.53 6.05
N TYR A 608 -25.32 3.96 5.26
CA TYR A 608 -26.43 4.76 5.77
C TYR A 608 -27.51 3.88 6.40
N GLY A 609 -28.00 4.28 7.58
CA GLY A 609 -28.92 3.49 8.37
C GLY A 609 -29.42 4.20 9.63
N LEU A 610 -29.96 3.42 10.55
CA LEU A 610 -30.45 3.87 11.84
C LEU A 610 -29.28 3.98 12.82
N GLY A 611 -28.81 5.20 13.07
CA GLY A 611 -27.71 5.52 13.99
C GLY A 611 -27.28 6.99 13.91
N ASN A 612 -26.15 7.34 14.52
CA ASN A 612 -25.65 8.73 14.59
C ASN A 612 -25.32 9.26 13.19
N ASP A 613 -25.72 10.50 12.91
CA ASP A 613 -25.52 11.19 11.62
C ASP A 613 -26.03 10.41 10.40
N GLY A 614 -27.02 9.52 10.61
CA GLY A 614 -27.58 8.67 9.56
C GLY A 614 -26.70 7.49 9.16
N LYS A 615 -25.67 7.16 9.95
CA LYS A 615 -24.83 5.95 9.81
C LYS A 615 -25.12 4.97 10.95
N GLY A 616 -25.20 3.69 10.64
CA GLY A 616 -25.50 2.67 11.65
C GLY A 616 -26.20 1.44 11.08
N ILE A 617 -27.22 0.94 11.78
CA ILE A 617 -27.93 -0.28 11.39
C ILE A 617 -28.60 -0.09 10.03
N ASN A 618 -28.22 -0.91 9.07
CA ASN A 618 -28.86 -1.00 7.76
C ASN A 618 -29.11 -2.47 7.38
N ALA A 619 -29.56 -2.72 6.15
CA ALA A 619 -29.86 -4.09 5.71
C ALA A 619 -28.62 -4.99 5.71
N ALA A 620 -27.45 -4.46 5.33
CA ALA A 620 -26.20 -5.21 5.34
C ALA A 620 -25.78 -5.62 6.76
N HIS A 621 -26.09 -4.81 7.77
CA HIS A 621 -25.84 -5.16 9.18
C HIS A 621 -26.63 -6.38 9.67
N LEU A 622 -27.84 -6.60 9.16
CA LEU A 622 -28.75 -7.64 9.67
C LEU A 622 -28.54 -9.02 9.02
N TYR A 623 -27.59 -9.12 8.08
CA TYR A 623 -27.31 -10.33 7.32
C TYR A 623 -25.82 -10.49 7.10
N TYR A 624 -25.26 -11.65 7.44
CA TYR A 624 -23.87 -11.98 7.18
C TYR A 624 -23.79 -13.34 6.50
N PHE A 625 -23.15 -13.44 5.33
CA PHE A 625 -23.05 -14.67 4.54
C PHE A 625 -24.41 -15.35 4.24
N GLY A 626 -25.47 -14.54 4.07
CA GLY A 626 -26.84 -15.03 3.87
C GLY A 626 -27.54 -15.55 5.13
N ILE A 627 -26.91 -15.40 6.30
CA ILE A 627 -27.49 -15.77 7.61
C ILE A 627 -28.07 -14.52 8.25
N SER A 628 -29.34 -14.60 8.66
CA SER A 628 -30.01 -13.56 9.44
C SER A 628 -29.37 -13.46 10.83
N ILE A 629 -28.93 -12.25 11.21
CA ILE A 629 -28.24 -12.02 12.48
C ILE A 629 -28.69 -10.70 13.11
N GLY A 630 -29.14 -10.74 14.36
CA GLY A 630 -29.70 -9.57 15.05
C GLY A 630 -30.98 -9.00 14.44
N ASN A 631 -31.64 -9.73 13.53
CA ASN A 631 -32.90 -9.33 12.95
C ASN A 631 -34.07 -9.56 13.95
N PRO A 632 -34.87 -8.54 14.30
CA PRO A 632 -35.99 -8.70 15.23
C PRO A 632 -37.05 -9.73 14.80
N VAL A 633 -37.13 -10.03 13.49
CA VAL A 633 -38.09 -11.00 12.93
C VAL A 633 -37.56 -12.44 13.01
N ASP A 634 -36.25 -12.63 13.08
CA ASP A 634 -35.58 -13.91 13.30
C ASP A 634 -34.49 -13.72 14.36
N PRO A 635 -34.87 -13.70 15.66
CA PRO A 635 -33.96 -13.45 16.76
C PRO A 635 -33.08 -14.70 17.04
N GLY A 636 -32.47 -15.29 16.01
CA GLY A 636 -31.63 -16.47 16.12
C GLY A 636 -32.38 -17.81 16.05
N ILE A 637 -33.68 -17.82 15.74
CA ILE A 637 -34.50 -19.04 15.69
C ILE A 637 -33.97 -19.98 14.60
N THR A 638 -33.66 -19.44 13.42
CA THR A 638 -33.15 -20.24 12.30
C THR A 638 -31.83 -20.92 12.67
N SER A 639 -30.91 -20.21 13.33
CA SER A 639 -29.62 -20.75 13.76
C SER A 639 -29.71 -21.75 14.91
N CYS A 640 -30.86 -21.83 15.59
CA CYS A 640 -31.13 -22.77 16.67
C CYS A 640 -32.07 -23.92 16.26
N SER A 641 -32.21 -24.15 14.94
CA SER A 641 -33.10 -25.17 14.36
C SER A 641 -32.37 -26.32 13.65
N GLY A 642 -31.04 -26.38 13.73
CA GLY A 642 -30.17 -27.27 12.95
C GLY A 642 -29.55 -26.55 11.76
#